data_AF-A0A3D2B0C2-F1
#
_entry.id   AF-A0A3D2B0C2-F1
#
_cell.length_a   1.000
_cell.length_b   1.000
_cell.length_c   1.000
_cell.angle_alpha   90.00
_cell.angle_beta   90.00
_cell.angle_gamma   90.00
#
_symmetry.space_group_name_H-M   'P 1'
#
loop_
_entity.id
_entity.type
_entity.pdbx_description
1 polymer ?
#
loop_
_entity_poly.entity_id
_entity_poly.type
_entity_poly.pdbx_seq_one_letter_code
_entity_poly.pdbx_strand_id
1 'polypeptide(L)'
;MGMFLEGVPMTKLAERMRTRVFACLVTLAPIFVIAGTATGQNVSPDHYEGLRYRHIGPVGNRIASVAGVSGNPHIYYVGAASGGVWKTVDGGLFWEPVFDDYPSHSIGALAVAASDPEIVWAGTGEPHIRSNVTIGDGVWKSTDGGETWRNMGLGATGRISRVLIHPTNPNIVWVGALGHAHAPQPERGVYRTMDGGDSWEHVLFVDENTGASSVEVDPNNPRILYAGMWHVIVNTWGRESGGPGSGLYVSRDAGDTWNKLEGNGLPLRTIGKVDVCVTPADSNRIYALIETGDGVPLNGEETDNGELWRSDDGAKTWQLVTYNQNFGGRTAYYNNCAVAPDDPDEAYFLTAPLVKSIDGGQTGIVQNGRRRPGGDNHDIWIDPTNGDRMIIGNDGGLAISENRGETWLRVNLPIAQMYHVTTDTKVPYNVYGNRQDGPSFRGPSNSRTGGFGGSRIPRGMWHSVGGGESGFATPDPVDPDIIWSSASGSGAVGGIVVRFDERTRQFRQVEVWPESTIGWPAETLRYRFQWTFPLLISPHDHDTIYVTSQHVHRTVNDGQSWEVISPDLTTNDKSKQGLSGGLTPDNIGVEYCCVVYAFDESPAQPGVFYAGSNDGLVHVSRDNGLSWQNVTANIPDLPELGVVRGIDASKWDAGKAYLAVEFHQVGNFAPYVYRTNDYGESWTKITDGISDSVLSFARSIQEDPVRPGLMYLGTENAVYVSFNDGDQWQPLQTNMPAAPNYGLVIQEHFNDLVVGTYGRGFWILDDLSPLQQLTPEVANSEAHLFEPRPTYRLHNITSPQAMPNDPSDGENPPYGASINYWLGSDGNGDVSIRIENDRGETVRTIDGTTHEGINRVWWDLRSEPSAEIKLRTKPIYGEWLDLGDERWRSGGGEITVLEPPGAYTVVLDLDGREQQQQLQVLKDPNSEGSEDDIVEQTAMVSQLRDDHELVTAAINQLEWIRRQLYDLQSVLADAPGGHDSLIEAIEEVDGTLISAEEKLIQMKRTGTGQDQIRWPTMVSGRIGYLIRNVATYDFPPNDQQREVQDVLETRMRDTLVEVRRAVEDVRSLNETLAGQGVPQVLIGTPQP
;
A
#
# COMPACT_ATOMS: atom_id res chain seq x y z
N MET A 1 39.32 50.01 8.29
CA MET A 1 40.48 50.92 8.36
C MET A 1 40.55 51.64 7.01
N GLY A 2 40.33 52.96 6.97
CA GLY A 2 39.97 53.70 5.74
C GLY A 2 38.51 53.43 5.30
N MET A 3 37.72 54.25 4.59
CA MET A 3 37.74 55.64 4.04
C MET A 3 37.09 55.58 2.62
N PHE A 4 35.94 56.22 2.35
CA PHE A 4 35.71 57.64 1.91
C PHE A 4 36.07 57.86 0.39
N LEU A 5 35.36 58.59 -0.51
CA LEU A 5 34.42 59.75 -0.48
C LEU A 5 33.40 59.82 -1.69
N GLU A 6 32.33 60.64 -1.54
CA GLU A 6 31.67 61.65 -2.46
C GLU A 6 31.46 61.44 -4.01
N GLY A 7 30.47 62.02 -4.72
CA GLY A 7 29.26 62.82 -4.37
C GLY A 7 28.68 63.73 -5.51
N VAL A 8 27.38 64.15 -5.42
CA VAL A 8 26.83 65.56 -5.56
C VAL A 8 26.97 66.36 -6.92
N PRO A 9 26.05 67.27 -7.42
CA PRO A 9 24.55 67.47 -7.30
C PRO A 9 23.74 68.19 -8.49
N MET A 10 22.39 68.40 -8.31
CA MET A 10 21.54 69.59 -8.73
C MET A 10 21.23 69.95 -10.24
N THR A 11 20.22 70.78 -10.71
CA THR A 11 19.12 71.64 -10.14
C THR A 11 18.03 72.14 -11.17
N LYS A 12 16.74 72.34 -10.72
CA LYS A 12 15.73 73.45 -11.04
C LYS A 12 15.16 73.61 -12.51
N LEU A 13 14.04 74.26 -12.90
CA LEU A 13 12.84 75.02 -12.36
C LEU A 13 11.69 75.01 -13.47
N ALA A 14 10.47 75.62 -13.51
CA ALA A 14 9.65 76.55 -12.70
C ALA A 14 8.10 76.56 -13.02
N GLU A 15 7.35 77.30 -12.17
CA GLU A 15 6.03 78.02 -12.17
C GLU A 15 5.20 78.43 -13.44
N ARG A 16 3.92 78.91 -13.37
CA ARG A 16 2.69 78.66 -12.52
C ARG A 16 1.46 79.55 -12.90
N MET A 17 0.26 79.21 -12.37
CA MET A 17 -0.99 80.02 -12.16
C MET A 17 -2.12 79.97 -13.24
N ARG A 18 -3.44 80.01 -12.93
CA ARG A 18 -4.28 79.61 -11.74
C ARG A 18 -5.78 79.85 -12.04
N THR A 19 -6.72 79.05 -11.49
CA THR A 19 -8.01 79.50 -10.87
C THR A 19 -8.77 78.35 -10.16
N ARG A 20 -8.98 78.53 -8.84
CA ARG A 20 -10.11 78.16 -7.92
C ARG A 20 -11.11 77.03 -8.25
N VAL A 21 -11.82 76.34 -7.32
CA VAL A 21 -11.91 76.05 -5.84
C VAL A 21 -13.29 75.33 -5.73
N PHE A 22 -13.64 74.29 -4.96
CA PHE A 22 -13.08 73.34 -3.96
C PHE A 22 -14.11 72.15 -3.92
N ALA A 23 -13.95 70.98 -3.29
CA ALA A 23 -12.89 70.26 -2.56
C ALA A 23 -13.22 68.73 -2.69
N CYS A 24 -12.54 67.74 -2.10
CA CYS A 24 -11.33 67.68 -1.28
C CYS A 24 -10.62 66.33 -1.54
N LEU A 25 -9.38 66.14 -1.06
CA LEU A 25 -8.64 64.88 -1.18
C LEU A 25 -7.55 64.80 -0.09
N VAL A 26 -7.47 63.65 0.60
CA VAL A 26 -6.43 63.37 1.62
C VAL A 26 -5.29 62.58 0.98
N THR A 27 -4.07 62.82 1.44
CA THR A 27 -2.83 62.22 0.92
C THR A 27 -2.73 60.72 1.24
N LEU A 28 -2.60 59.89 0.21
CA LEU A 28 -1.99 58.56 0.31
C LEU A 28 -0.48 58.70 0.04
N ALA A 29 0.33 58.14 0.93
CA ALA A 29 1.76 57.98 0.71
C ALA A 29 2.03 56.77 -0.19
N PRO A 30 3.16 56.72 -0.92
CA PRO A 30 3.59 55.50 -1.59
C PRO A 30 3.95 54.47 -0.53
N ILE A 31 3.03 53.54 -0.26
CA ILE A 31 3.38 52.30 0.43
C ILE A 31 4.31 51.54 -0.50
N PHE A 32 5.61 51.54 -0.17
CA PHE A 32 6.47 50.47 -0.64
C PHE A 32 5.94 49.19 -0.02
N VAL A 33 5.16 48.45 -0.80
CA VAL A 33 4.91 47.04 -0.52
C VAL A 33 6.29 46.39 -0.66
N ILE A 34 6.95 46.21 0.49
CA ILE A 34 7.97 45.18 0.61
C ILE A 34 7.19 43.89 0.35
N ALA A 35 7.32 43.36 -0.86
CA ALA A 35 6.97 41.98 -1.11
C ALA A 35 7.87 41.17 -0.17
N GLY A 36 7.29 40.71 0.93
CA GLY A 36 7.96 39.75 1.79
C GLY A 36 8.21 38.53 0.91
N THR A 37 9.47 38.30 0.57
CA THR A 37 9.90 36.99 0.12
C THR A 37 9.52 36.04 1.25
N ALA A 38 8.45 35.27 1.06
CA ALA A 38 8.07 34.24 2.01
C ALA A 38 9.28 33.32 2.13
N THR A 39 9.94 33.35 3.30
CA THR A 39 10.93 32.34 3.63
C THR A 39 10.19 31.02 3.59
N GLY A 40 10.63 30.12 2.71
CA GLY A 40 9.97 28.83 2.51
C GLY A 40 9.72 28.12 3.84
N GLN A 41 8.62 27.39 3.93
CA GLN A 41 8.22 26.68 5.12
C GLN A 41 9.33 25.67 5.49
N ASN A 42 10.12 26.00 6.53
CA ASN A 42 11.20 25.16 7.08
C ASN A 42 10.62 23.98 7.88
N VAL A 43 9.82 23.16 7.21
CA VAL A 43 9.42 21.83 7.66
C VAL A 43 10.30 20.85 6.88
N SER A 44 10.94 19.92 7.59
CA SER A 44 11.69 18.81 7.01
C SER A 44 10.76 17.59 6.87
N PRO A 45 11.02 16.64 5.95
CA PRO A 45 10.34 15.34 5.96
C PRO A 45 10.43 14.62 7.30
N ASP A 46 11.55 14.77 8.02
CA ASP A 46 11.77 14.25 9.36
C ASP A 46 10.69 14.73 10.36
N HIS A 47 10.19 15.96 10.21
CA HIS A 47 9.15 16.55 11.07
C HIS A 47 7.76 15.92 10.90
N TYR A 48 7.59 14.97 9.99
CA TYR A 48 6.35 14.21 9.84
C TYR A 48 6.56 12.70 9.59
N GLU A 49 7.75 12.16 9.88
CA GLU A 49 8.03 10.71 9.73
C GLU A 49 7.17 9.82 10.64
N GLY A 50 6.67 10.39 11.76
CA GLY A 50 5.73 9.73 12.68
C GLY A 50 4.33 9.50 12.08
N LEU A 51 4.01 10.13 10.95
CA LEU A 51 2.79 9.86 10.18
C LEU A 51 2.97 8.61 9.33
N ARG A 52 2.18 7.56 9.60
CA ARG A 52 2.40 6.23 9.03
C ARG A 52 1.24 5.75 8.16
N TYR A 53 1.56 5.27 6.96
CA TYR A 53 0.61 4.59 6.08
C TYR A 53 0.40 3.14 6.52
N ARG A 54 -0.82 2.64 6.34
CA ARG A 54 -1.20 1.24 6.56
C ARG A 54 -1.76 0.60 5.28
N HIS A 55 -1.32 -0.62 4.98
CA HIS A 55 -1.81 -1.40 3.83
C HIS A 55 -3.15 -2.05 4.17
N ILE A 56 -4.14 -1.99 3.26
CA ILE A 56 -5.48 -2.60 3.51
C ILE A 56 -5.84 -3.78 2.59
N GLY A 57 -5.08 -4.02 1.51
CA GLY A 57 -5.41 -4.92 0.41
C GLY A 57 -5.83 -4.17 -0.87
N PRO A 58 -6.36 -4.85 -1.90
CA PRO A 58 -6.56 -6.30 -2.01
C PRO A 58 -5.26 -7.06 -2.33
N VAL A 59 -5.38 -8.36 -2.60
CA VAL A 59 -4.25 -9.31 -2.70
C VAL A 59 -4.17 -9.99 -4.08
N GLY A 60 -3.01 -10.58 -4.39
CA GLY A 60 -2.68 -11.22 -5.68
C GLY A 60 -2.09 -10.22 -6.68
N ASN A 61 -2.17 -10.56 -7.98
CA ASN A 61 -1.59 -9.85 -9.13
C ASN A 61 -0.14 -10.27 -9.51
N ARG A 62 0.41 -9.63 -10.54
CA ARG A 62 1.47 -10.14 -11.43
C ARG A 62 2.84 -10.37 -10.80
N ILE A 63 3.34 -11.59 -10.98
CA ILE A 63 4.75 -11.97 -10.80
C ILE A 63 5.41 -12.08 -12.18
N ALA A 64 6.47 -11.30 -12.41
CA ALA A 64 7.18 -11.21 -13.68
C ALA A 64 8.43 -12.11 -13.73
N SER A 65 9.06 -12.41 -12.58
CA SER A 65 10.26 -13.25 -12.50
C SER A 65 10.28 -14.17 -11.28
N VAL A 66 10.93 -15.34 -11.38
CA VAL A 66 10.99 -16.35 -10.29
C VAL A 66 12.35 -17.05 -10.21
N ALA A 67 12.79 -17.40 -9.00
CA ALA A 67 14.03 -18.17 -8.77
C ALA A 67 13.90 -19.11 -7.58
N GLY A 68 14.77 -20.13 -7.51
CA GLY A 68 14.85 -21.06 -6.38
C GLY A 68 16.29 -21.43 -6.04
N VAL A 69 16.53 -21.85 -4.80
CA VAL A 69 17.84 -22.39 -4.38
C VAL A 69 17.88 -23.87 -4.78
N SER A 70 18.75 -24.21 -5.73
CA SER A 70 18.90 -25.60 -6.21
C SER A 70 19.27 -26.55 -5.06
N GLY A 71 18.60 -27.71 -5.01
CA GLY A 71 18.74 -28.71 -3.96
C GLY A 71 18.03 -28.38 -2.63
N ASN A 72 17.59 -27.14 -2.39
CA ASN A 72 16.87 -26.75 -1.17
C ASN A 72 15.38 -26.48 -1.46
N PRO A 73 14.44 -27.38 -1.11
CA PRO A 73 13.01 -27.27 -1.44
C PRO A 73 12.27 -26.14 -0.70
N HIS A 74 12.90 -25.48 0.26
CA HIS A 74 12.23 -24.48 1.09
C HIS A 74 12.47 -23.03 0.66
N ILE A 75 13.50 -22.74 -0.13
CA ILE A 75 13.88 -21.36 -0.49
C ILE A 75 13.57 -21.04 -1.95
N TYR A 76 12.69 -20.06 -2.12
CA TYR A 76 12.32 -19.45 -3.40
C TYR A 76 12.30 -17.92 -3.29
N TYR A 77 12.52 -17.25 -4.41
CA TYR A 77 12.39 -15.81 -4.59
C TYR A 77 11.43 -15.52 -5.73
N VAL A 78 10.62 -14.47 -5.62
CA VAL A 78 9.78 -13.98 -6.73
C VAL A 78 9.87 -12.46 -6.86
N GLY A 79 9.83 -12.00 -8.10
CA GLY A 79 9.84 -10.59 -8.48
C GLY A 79 8.47 -10.18 -8.97
N ALA A 80 7.80 -9.30 -8.23
CA ALA A 80 6.54 -8.71 -8.68
C ALA A 80 6.80 -7.70 -9.81
N ALA A 81 5.84 -7.58 -10.74
CA ALA A 81 5.96 -6.68 -11.89
C ALA A 81 6.10 -5.19 -11.50
N SER A 82 5.66 -4.83 -10.29
CA SER A 82 5.80 -3.49 -9.71
C SER A 82 5.65 -3.49 -8.17
N GLY A 83 5.96 -4.62 -7.52
CA GLY A 83 5.70 -4.88 -6.09
C GLY A 83 6.87 -5.42 -5.27
N GLY A 84 8.11 -5.27 -5.75
CA GLY A 84 9.34 -5.66 -5.05
C GLY A 84 9.72 -7.15 -5.16
N VAL A 85 10.83 -7.52 -4.51
CA VAL A 85 11.30 -8.91 -4.37
C VAL A 85 10.74 -9.52 -3.08
N TRP A 86 10.26 -10.75 -3.17
CA TRP A 86 9.73 -11.52 -2.04
C TRP A 86 10.47 -12.85 -1.88
N LYS A 87 10.71 -13.26 -0.64
CA LYS A 87 11.45 -14.48 -0.27
C LYS A 87 10.56 -15.41 0.56
N THR A 88 10.73 -16.71 0.39
CA THR A 88 10.23 -17.74 1.34
C THR A 88 11.39 -18.61 1.80
N VAL A 89 11.28 -19.16 3.01
CA VAL A 89 12.27 -20.10 3.60
C VAL A 89 11.63 -21.36 4.17
N ASP A 90 10.34 -21.61 3.90
CA ASP A 90 9.58 -22.77 4.39
C ASP A 90 8.93 -23.63 3.28
N GLY A 91 9.10 -23.26 2.01
CA GLY A 91 8.46 -23.90 0.86
C GLY A 91 7.22 -23.14 0.34
N GLY A 92 7.08 -21.87 0.70
CA GLY A 92 6.02 -20.99 0.20
C GLY A 92 4.75 -20.95 1.05
N LEU A 93 4.83 -21.34 2.33
CA LEU A 93 3.75 -21.17 3.29
C LEU A 93 3.74 -19.73 3.85
N PHE A 94 4.93 -19.17 4.09
CA PHE A 94 5.13 -17.76 4.45
C PHE A 94 6.06 -17.07 3.45
N TRP A 95 5.84 -15.77 3.23
CA TRP A 95 6.62 -14.94 2.31
C TRP A 95 6.87 -13.57 2.91
N GLU A 96 8.12 -13.12 2.85
CA GLU A 96 8.57 -11.84 3.37
C GLU A 96 8.96 -10.92 2.21
N PRO A 97 8.59 -9.62 2.24
CA PRO A 97 9.16 -8.65 1.32
C PRO A 97 10.62 -8.40 1.72
N VAL A 98 11.54 -8.53 0.76
CA VAL A 98 12.98 -8.38 0.98
C VAL A 98 13.55 -7.21 0.17
N PHE A 99 12.69 -6.26 -0.21
CA PHE A 99 13.06 -5.14 -1.09
C PHE A 99 12.31 -3.83 -0.81
N ASP A 100 11.45 -3.77 0.22
CA ASP A 100 10.53 -2.62 0.42
C ASP A 100 11.24 -1.27 0.71
N ASP A 101 12.52 -1.30 1.11
CA ASP A 101 13.34 -0.12 1.42
C ASP A 101 14.03 0.53 0.19
N TYR A 102 13.84 0.00 -1.03
CA TYR A 102 14.59 0.40 -2.23
C TYR A 102 13.70 1.07 -3.29
N PRO A 103 14.21 2.04 -4.08
CA PRO A 103 13.39 2.97 -4.86
C PRO A 103 12.76 2.41 -6.15
N SER A 104 12.95 1.14 -6.51
CA SER A 104 12.44 0.55 -7.75
C SER A 104 11.86 -0.85 -7.54
N HIS A 105 10.53 -0.97 -7.65
CA HIS A 105 9.80 -2.20 -7.30
C HIS A 105 9.36 -3.06 -8.49
N SER A 106 9.68 -2.66 -9.72
CA SER A 106 9.42 -3.51 -10.90
C SER A 106 10.58 -4.48 -11.08
N ILE A 107 10.35 -5.78 -10.90
CA ILE A 107 11.41 -6.80 -10.92
C ILE A 107 11.26 -7.72 -12.15
N GLY A 108 11.93 -7.32 -13.24
CA GLY A 108 11.90 -8.01 -14.52
C GLY A 108 12.67 -9.34 -14.58
N ALA A 109 13.71 -9.49 -13.74
CA ALA A 109 14.52 -10.71 -13.70
C ALA A 109 15.08 -10.99 -12.29
N LEU A 110 15.24 -12.27 -11.95
CA LEU A 110 15.91 -12.72 -10.71
C LEU A 110 16.91 -13.84 -11.02
N ALA A 111 18.02 -13.86 -10.30
CA ALA A 111 19.00 -14.94 -10.36
C ALA A 111 19.65 -15.20 -8.99
N VAL A 112 19.83 -16.48 -8.65
CA VAL A 112 20.54 -16.94 -7.44
C VAL A 112 21.79 -17.70 -7.88
N ALA A 113 22.95 -17.42 -7.28
CA ALA A 113 24.18 -18.07 -7.72
C ALA A 113 24.24 -19.55 -7.28
N ALA A 114 24.31 -20.47 -8.24
CA ALA A 114 24.40 -21.91 -7.97
C ALA A 114 25.69 -22.33 -7.22
N SER A 115 26.69 -21.45 -7.15
CA SER A 115 27.94 -21.64 -6.38
C SER A 115 27.92 -21.00 -4.99
N ASP A 116 26.98 -20.09 -4.70
CA ASP A 116 26.84 -19.39 -3.42
C ASP A 116 25.41 -18.81 -3.27
N PRO A 117 24.46 -19.56 -2.64
CA PRO A 117 23.05 -19.16 -2.59
C PRO A 117 22.73 -17.84 -1.88
N GLU A 118 23.68 -17.27 -1.13
CA GLU A 118 23.52 -15.95 -0.51
C GLU A 118 23.70 -14.80 -1.54
N ILE A 119 24.26 -15.08 -2.71
CA ILE A 119 24.42 -14.10 -3.79
C ILE A 119 23.18 -14.14 -4.70
N VAL A 120 22.33 -13.14 -4.52
CA VAL A 120 21.09 -12.94 -5.28
C VAL A 120 21.19 -11.65 -6.10
N TRP A 121 20.71 -11.68 -7.34
CA TRP A 121 20.66 -10.54 -8.24
C TRP A 121 19.23 -10.29 -8.72
N ALA A 122 18.85 -9.02 -8.78
CA ALA A 122 17.56 -8.55 -9.28
C ALA A 122 17.77 -7.55 -10.43
N GLY A 123 17.17 -7.83 -11.58
CA GLY A 123 17.07 -6.92 -12.71
C GLY A 123 15.72 -6.20 -12.67
N THR A 124 15.72 -4.88 -12.75
CA THR A 124 14.50 -4.07 -12.61
C THR A 124 13.87 -3.69 -13.96
N GLY A 125 12.57 -3.37 -13.94
CA GLY A 125 11.75 -2.98 -15.08
C GLY A 125 11.20 -4.17 -15.86
N GLU A 126 9.87 -4.25 -15.98
CA GLU A 126 9.14 -5.39 -16.54
C GLU A 126 9.37 -5.57 -18.05
N PRO A 127 9.96 -6.69 -18.52
CA PRO A 127 10.26 -6.94 -19.94
C PRO A 127 9.07 -7.49 -20.75
N HIS A 128 7.92 -7.75 -20.10
CA HIS A 128 6.69 -8.28 -20.70
C HIS A 128 5.81 -7.12 -21.20
N ILE A 129 6.27 -6.41 -22.24
CA ILE A 129 5.85 -5.02 -22.49
C ILE A 129 4.43 -4.87 -23.06
N ARG A 130 3.63 -4.02 -22.40
CA ARG A 130 2.51 -3.25 -22.96
C ARG A 130 2.76 -1.75 -22.71
N SER A 131 1.90 -0.84 -23.16
CA SER A 131 2.03 0.60 -22.84
C SER A 131 1.96 0.89 -21.32
N ASN A 132 1.09 0.20 -20.58
CA ASN A 132 0.88 0.42 -19.15
C ASN A 132 1.77 -0.48 -18.24
N VAL A 133 3.09 -0.51 -18.46
CA VAL A 133 4.05 -1.28 -17.62
C VAL A 133 5.20 -0.43 -17.07
N THR A 134 5.59 -0.69 -15.82
CA THR A 134 6.60 0.07 -15.08
C THR A 134 8.04 -0.23 -15.53
N ILE A 135 8.91 0.78 -15.41
CA ILE A 135 10.35 0.69 -15.67
C ILE A 135 11.18 0.61 -14.38
N GLY A 136 12.44 0.19 -14.53
CA GLY A 136 13.41 -0.01 -13.46
C GLY A 136 14.56 1.00 -13.44
N ASP A 137 15.35 0.96 -12.36
CA ASP A 137 16.56 1.77 -12.15
C ASP A 137 17.88 0.97 -12.28
N GLY A 138 17.83 -0.18 -12.97
CA GLY A 138 19.00 -0.98 -13.36
C GLY A 138 19.06 -2.34 -12.68
N VAL A 139 20.22 -2.70 -12.12
CA VAL A 139 20.50 -4.02 -11.54
C VAL A 139 20.92 -3.89 -10.08
N TRP A 140 20.35 -4.72 -9.21
CA TRP A 140 20.63 -4.79 -7.78
C TRP A 140 21.21 -6.15 -7.39
N LYS A 141 22.01 -6.15 -6.31
CA LYS A 141 22.68 -7.35 -5.78
C LYS A 141 22.62 -7.41 -4.26
N SER A 142 22.31 -8.60 -3.74
CA SER A 142 22.50 -8.99 -2.34
C SER A 142 23.69 -9.97 -2.23
N THR A 143 24.29 -10.04 -1.03
CA THR A 143 25.31 -11.04 -0.65
C THR A 143 25.00 -11.71 0.69
N ASP A 144 23.72 -11.70 1.08
CA ASP A 144 23.15 -12.13 2.37
C ASP A 144 21.75 -12.73 2.17
N GLY A 145 21.50 -13.33 1.00
CA GLY A 145 20.23 -14.00 0.69
C GLY A 145 19.03 -13.05 0.62
N GLY A 146 19.25 -11.77 0.37
CA GLY A 146 18.25 -10.72 0.25
C GLY A 146 18.03 -9.86 1.49
N GLU A 147 18.81 -10.00 2.57
CA GLU A 147 18.68 -9.13 3.76
C GLU A 147 19.09 -7.67 3.46
N THR A 148 20.11 -7.46 2.62
CA THR A 148 20.49 -6.12 2.12
C THR A 148 20.82 -6.13 0.63
N TRP A 149 20.59 -5.00 -0.05
CA TRP A 149 20.82 -4.86 -1.48
C TRP A 149 21.62 -3.60 -1.82
N ARG A 150 22.44 -3.69 -2.87
CA ARG A 150 23.21 -2.60 -3.46
C ARG A 150 22.84 -2.44 -4.94
N ASN A 151 22.55 -1.22 -5.38
CA ASN A 151 22.42 -0.90 -6.81
C ASN A 151 23.82 -1.00 -7.45
N MET A 152 23.93 -1.82 -8.50
CA MET A 152 25.16 -2.12 -9.22
C MET A 152 25.25 -1.36 -10.56
N GLY A 153 24.37 -0.40 -10.80
CA GLY A 153 24.32 0.46 -11.99
C GLY A 153 23.35 -0.02 -13.07
N LEU A 154 23.64 0.38 -14.32
CA LEU A 154 22.80 0.19 -15.51
C LEU A 154 21.45 0.92 -15.51
N GLY A 155 21.20 1.90 -14.64
CA GLY A 155 19.87 2.53 -14.48
C GLY A 155 19.25 3.27 -15.68
N ALA A 156 19.99 3.48 -16.77
CA ALA A 156 19.44 4.00 -18.03
C ALA A 156 18.87 2.88 -18.94
N THR A 157 19.07 1.59 -18.64
CA THR A 157 18.50 0.49 -19.45
C THR A 157 16.98 0.41 -19.37
N GLY A 158 16.36 0.88 -18.28
CA GLY A 158 14.90 0.92 -18.06
C GLY A 158 14.19 -0.44 -17.88
N ARG A 159 14.64 -1.52 -18.54
CA ARG A 159 14.11 -2.89 -18.41
C ARG A 159 15.21 -3.93 -18.55
N ILE A 160 15.32 -4.83 -17.58
CA ILE A 160 16.22 -5.99 -17.57
C ILE A 160 15.41 -7.26 -17.83
N SER A 161 15.73 -7.97 -18.91
CA SER A 161 15.00 -9.16 -19.37
C SER A 161 15.51 -10.48 -18.79
N ARG A 162 16.82 -10.59 -18.58
CA ARG A 162 17.48 -11.74 -17.96
C ARG A 162 18.70 -11.31 -17.15
N VAL A 163 18.99 -12.03 -16.08
CA VAL A 163 20.29 -12.02 -15.39
C VAL A 163 20.78 -13.46 -15.33
N LEU A 164 22.02 -13.71 -15.76
CA LEU A 164 22.66 -15.02 -15.73
C LEU A 164 23.95 -14.97 -14.91
N ILE A 165 24.11 -15.90 -13.97
CA ILE A 165 25.30 -16.02 -13.14
C ILE A 165 26.10 -17.24 -13.59
N HIS A 166 27.41 -17.09 -13.81
CA HIS A 166 28.27 -18.20 -14.21
C HIS A 166 28.28 -19.30 -13.14
N PRO A 167 28.01 -20.57 -13.50
CA PRO A 167 27.59 -21.61 -12.55
C PRO A 167 28.59 -21.88 -11.42
N THR A 168 29.88 -21.69 -11.66
CA THR A 168 30.96 -21.91 -10.69
C THR A 168 31.75 -20.64 -10.30
N ASN A 169 31.25 -19.44 -10.63
CA ASN A 169 31.90 -18.18 -10.25
C ASN A 169 30.89 -17.01 -10.18
N PRO A 170 30.42 -16.60 -8.99
CA PRO A 170 29.38 -15.58 -8.84
C PRO A 170 29.80 -14.15 -9.23
N ASN A 171 31.08 -13.93 -9.55
CA ASN A 171 31.58 -12.64 -10.04
C ASN A 171 31.48 -12.47 -11.56
N ILE A 172 31.17 -13.54 -12.31
CA ILE A 172 30.90 -13.46 -13.75
C ILE A 172 29.39 -13.51 -13.95
N VAL A 173 28.82 -12.40 -14.41
CA VAL A 173 27.37 -12.22 -14.59
C VAL A 173 27.09 -11.55 -15.93
N TRP A 174 26.09 -12.04 -16.66
CA TRP A 174 25.57 -11.41 -17.86
C TRP A 174 24.17 -10.87 -17.62
N VAL A 175 23.85 -9.75 -18.26
CA VAL A 175 22.58 -9.03 -18.10
C VAL A 175 22.01 -8.70 -19.47
N GLY A 176 20.78 -9.13 -19.74
CA GLY A 176 20.01 -8.73 -20.91
C GLY A 176 19.28 -7.42 -20.64
N ALA A 177 19.60 -6.38 -21.41
CA ALA A 177 18.95 -5.08 -21.37
C ALA A 177 18.06 -4.92 -22.62
N LEU A 178 16.73 -4.86 -22.41
CA LEU A 178 15.76 -4.70 -23.49
C LEU A 178 15.59 -3.22 -23.90
N GLY A 179 15.83 -2.31 -22.95
CA GLY A 179 15.60 -0.88 -23.10
C GLY A 179 14.29 -0.42 -22.45
N HIS A 180 14.18 0.89 -22.25
CA HIS A 180 12.92 1.56 -21.95
C HIS A 180 11.93 1.47 -23.14
N ALA A 181 12.32 0.98 -24.33
CA ALA A 181 11.46 0.71 -25.50
C ALA A 181 10.68 1.91 -26.10
N HIS A 182 10.62 3.05 -25.43
CA HIS A 182 9.83 4.22 -25.82
C HIS A 182 10.53 5.18 -26.81
N ALA A 183 11.83 4.98 -27.06
CA ALA A 183 12.64 5.75 -28.01
C ALA A 183 13.91 4.94 -28.40
N PRO A 184 14.71 5.41 -29.38
CA PRO A 184 16.06 4.93 -29.61
C PRO A 184 16.97 5.28 -28.41
N GLN A 185 17.78 4.33 -27.95
CA GLN A 185 18.77 4.53 -26.88
C GLN A 185 19.99 3.59 -27.04
N PRO A 186 21.21 4.00 -26.64
CA PRO A 186 22.41 3.16 -26.76
C PRO A 186 22.58 2.12 -25.64
N GLU A 187 21.76 2.12 -24.59
CA GLU A 187 21.85 1.19 -23.45
C GLU A 187 21.13 -0.15 -23.64
N ARG A 188 20.57 -0.41 -24.84
CA ARG A 188 20.00 -1.72 -25.18
C ARG A 188 21.12 -2.71 -25.52
N GLY A 189 21.03 -3.96 -25.09
CA GLY A 189 22.02 -4.98 -25.47
C GLY A 189 22.23 -6.08 -24.43
N VAL A 190 23.41 -6.69 -24.47
CA VAL A 190 23.90 -7.61 -23.41
C VAL A 190 25.11 -6.98 -22.73
N TYR A 191 25.06 -6.90 -21.41
CA TYR A 191 26.17 -6.49 -20.55
C TYR A 191 26.82 -7.69 -19.88
N ARG A 192 28.10 -7.55 -19.52
CA ARG A 192 28.87 -8.53 -18.74
C ARG A 192 29.62 -7.82 -17.62
N THR A 193 29.66 -8.41 -16.43
CA THR A 193 30.65 -8.10 -15.40
C THR A 193 31.54 -9.32 -15.16
N MET A 194 32.79 -9.07 -14.78
CA MET A 194 33.80 -10.08 -14.43
C MET A 194 34.31 -9.93 -12.99
N ASP A 195 33.87 -8.88 -12.29
CA ASP A 195 34.26 -8.49 -10.93
C ASP A 195 33.09 -8.52 -9.93
N GLY A 196 31.93 -9.02 -10.34
CA GLY A 196 30.73 -9.09 -9.51
C GLY A 196 29.93 -7.80 -9.44
N GLY A 197 30.08 -6.91 -10.42
CA GLY A 197 29.25 -5.73 -10.66
C GLY A 197 29.90 -4.38 -10.34
N ASP A 198 31.18 -4.36 -9.93
CA ASP A 198 31.89 -3.09 -9.74
C ASP A 198 32.29 -2.44 -11.09
N SER A 199 32.32 -3.21 -12.19
CA SER A 199 32.34 -2.69 -13.56
C SER A 199 31.53 -3.55 -14.56
N TRP A 200 31.11 -2.91 -15.66
CA TRP A 200 30.31 -3.52 -16.74
C TRP A 200 30.91 -3.26 -18.13
N GLU A 201 30.96 -4.32 -18.94
CA GLU A 201 31.29 -4.30 -20.37
C GLU A 201 30.00 -4.44 -21.19
N HIS A 202 29.78 -3.57 -22.19
CA HIS A 202 28.70 -3.75 -23.16
C HIS A 202 29.18 -4.73 -24.25
N VAL A 203 28.79 -6.00 -24.16
CA VAL A 203 29.35 -7.10 -24.98
C VAL A 203 28.56 -7.43 -26.25
N LEU A 204 27.27 -7.08 -26.32
CA LEU A 204 26.47 -7.16 -27.55
C LEU A 204 25.56 -5.94 -27.68
N PHE A 205 25.91 -5.04 -28.60
CA PHE A 205 25.05 -3.97 -29.10
C PHE A 205 24.68 -4.26 -30.57
N VAL A 206 23.47 -3.89 -30.99
CA VAL A 206 23.00 -4.06 -32.38
C VAL A 206 22.64 -2.71 -32.99
N ASP A 207 21.57 -2.09 -32.49
CA ASP A 207 21.16 -0.72 -32.81
C ASP A 207 20.31 -0.15 -31.65
N GLU A 208 20.05 1.16 -31.71
CA GLU A 208 19.39 1.91 -30.62
C GLU A 208 17.93 1.49 -30.35
N ASN A 209 17.31 0.71 -31.24
CA ASN A 209 15.94 0.20 -31.11
C ASN A 209 15.87 -1.29 -30.75
N THR A 210 17.02 -1.98 -30.71
CA THR A 210 17.12 -3.43 -30.57
C THR A 210 17.80 -3.84 -29.27
N GLY A 211 17.04 -4.42 -28.35
CA GLY A 211 17.55 -4.90 -27.05
C GLY A 211 17.51 -6.41 -26.90
N ALA A 212 18.13 -6.93 -25.84
CA ALA A 212 18.09 -8.35 -25.55
C ALA A 212 16.72 -8.71 -24.96
N SER A 213 15.92 -9.49 -25.70
CA SER A 213 14.71 -10.13 -25.17
C SER A 213 15.02 -11.39 -24.38
N SER A 214 16.15 -12.03 -24.67
CA SER A 214 16.60 -13.27 -24.03
C SER A 214 18.12 -13.36 -24.05
N VAL A 215 18.69 -13.95 -23.00
CA VAL A 215 20.10 -14.36 -22.94
C VAL A 215 20.14 -15.70 -22.22
N GLU A 216 20.81 -16.69 -22.79
CA GLU A 216 20.96 -18.03 -22.21
C GLU A 216 22.42 -18.51 -22.27
N VAL A 217 22.78 -19.39 -21.33
CA VAL A 217 24.12 -19.98 -21.20
C VAL A 217 24.04 -21.50 -21.35
N ASP A 218 24.98 -22.11 -22.07
CA ASP A 218 25.13 -23.57 -22.08
C ASP A 218 25.57 -24.04 -20.69
N PRO A 219 24.72 -24.74 -19.91
CA PRO A 219 25.01 -25.07 -18.51
C PRO A 219 26.17 -26.06 -18.37
N ASN A 220 26.50 -26.82 -19.42
CA ASN A 220 27.67 -27.71 -19.44
C ASN A 220 28.95 -27.00 -19.92
N ASN A 221 28.85 -25.81 -20.51
CA ASN A 221 29.98 -25.07 -21.06
C ASN A 221 29.71 -23.55 -21.12
N PRO A 222 29.89 -22.80 -20.01
CA PRO A 222 29.55 -21.37 -19.93
C PRO A 222 30.44 -20.43 -20.75
N ARG A 223 31.24 -20.96 -21.69
CA ARG A 223 31.81 -20.18 -22.80
C ARG A 223 30.85 -20.04 -23.98
N ILE A 224 29.78 -20.83 -24.05
CA ILE A 224 28.76 -20.75 -25.10
C ILE A 224 27.55 -20.01 -24.54
N LEU A 225 27.18 -18.92 -25.22
CA LEU A 225 26.02 -18.08 -24.89
C LEU A 225 25.16 -17.92 -26.13
N TYR A 226 23.85 -17.80 -25.92
CA TYR A 226 22.87 -17.44 -26.93
C TYR A 226 22.16 -16.16 -26.50
N ALA A 227 21.81 -15.30 -27.46
CA ALA A 227 21.03 -14.09 -27.20
C ALA A 227 19.92 -13.94 -28.24
N GLY A 228 18.70 -13.75 -27.75
CA GLY A 228 17.58 -13.27 -28.54
C GLY A 228 17.56 -11.75 -28.51
N MET A 229 17.74 -11.13 -29.68
CA MET A 229 17.69 -9.69 -29.85
C MET A 229 16.36 -9.31 -30.51
N TRP A 230 15.71 -8.28 -29.97
CA TRP A 230 14.36 -7.85 -30.33
C TRP A 230 14.33 -6.35 -30.62
N HIS A 231 14.00 -6.00 -31.86
CA HIS A 231 13.67 -4.64 -32.25
C HIS A 231 12.25 -4.29 -31.76
N VAL A 232 12.14 -3.34 -30.82
CA VAL A 232 10.86 -2.97 -30.21
C VAL A 232 10.75 -1.49 -29.87
N ILE A 233 9.63 -0.90 -30.31
CA ILE A 233 9.21 0.48 -30.04
C ILE A 233 7.76 0.45 -29.50
N VAL A 234 7.50 1.17 -28.40
CA VAL A 234 6.17 1.22 -27.72
C VAL A 234 5.82 2.65 -27.33
N ASN A 235 4.71 3.17 -27.87
CA ASN A 235 4.24 4.54 -27.66
C ASN A 235 2.74 4.55 -27.33
N THR A 236 2.18 5.73 -27.00
CA THR A 236 0.75 5.90 -26.66
C THR A 236 -0.21 5.52 -27.80
N TRP A 237 0.32 5.41 -29.02
CA TRP A 237 -0.39 5.18 -30.27
C TRP A 237 -0.10 3.84 -30.98
N GLY A 238 0.72 2.98 -30.38
CA GLY A 238 0.98 1.66 -30.92
C GLY A 238 2.28 1.04 -30.44
N ARG A 239 2.41 -0.25 -30.73
CA ARG A 239 3.64 -1.02 -30.61
C ARG A 239 4.12 -1.49 -31.97
N GLU A 240 5.41 -1.35 -32.24
CA GLU A 240 6.09 -1.97 -33.37
C GLU A 240 7.01 -3.09 -32.86
N SER A 241 6.69 -4.34 -33.23
CA SER A 241 7.54 -5.51 -32.99
C SER A 241 8.18 -6.02 -34.28
N GLY A 242 9.50 -6.13 -34.28
CA GLY A 242 10.31 -6.73 -35.34
C GLY A 242 10.93 -5.74 -36.32
N GLY A 243 12.18 -6.04 -36.70
CA GLY A 243 12.99 -5.15 -37.53
C GLY A 243 14.36 -5.76 -37.86
N PRO A 244 15.22 -5.06 -38.63
CA PRO A 244 16.47 -5.62 -39.14
C PRO A 244 17.49 -6.05 -38.06
N GLY A 245 17.46 -5.40 -36.90
CA GLY A 245 18.30 -5.73 -35.75
C GLY A 245 17.90 -7.02 -35.03
N SER A 246 16.63 -7.41 -35.10
CA SER A 246 16.15 -8.66 -34.49
C SER A 246 16.93 -9.87 -35.01
N GLY A 247 17.21 -10.82 -34.12
CA GLY A 247 18.04 -11.97 -34.46
C GLY A 247 18.34 -12.90 -33.30
N LEU A 248 18.68 -14.14 -33.64
CA LEU A 248 19.35 -15.06 -32.74
C LEU A 248 20.86 -14.90 -32.91
N TYR A 249 21.59 -14.70 -31.82
CA TYR A 249 23.04 -14.53 -31.80
C TYR A 249 23.70 -15.62 -30.95
N VAL A 250 24.94 -15.99 -31.28
CA VAL A 250 25.76 -16.94 -30.50
C VAL A 250 27.17 -16.41 -30.23
N SER A 251 27.63 -16.55 -28.99
CA SER A 251 29.04 -16.47 -28.60
C SER A 251 29.58 -17.87 -28.28
N ARG A 252 30.87 -18.09 -28.49
CA ARG A 252 31.59 -19.32 -28.07
C ARG A 252 32.87 -19.02 -27.28
N ASP A 253 32.90 -17.82 -26.72
CA ASP A 253 33.99 -17.18 -25.97
C ASP A 253 33.45 -16.27 -24.84
N ALA A 254 32.41 -16.72 -24.14
CA ALA A 254 31.87 -16.08 -22.94
C ALA A 254 31.40 -14.62 -23.14
N GLY A 255 31.07 -14.26 -24.37
CA GLY A 255 30.60 -12.92 -24.78
C GLY A 255 31.66 -12.05 -25.45
N ASP A 256 32.92 -12.50 -25.59
CA ASP A 256 33.98 -11.70 -26.25
C ASP A 256 33.68 -11.44 -27.73
N THR A 257 33.06 -12.39 -28.44
CA THR A 257 32.54 -12.20 -29.80
C THR A 257 31.16 -12.83 -29.98
N TRP A 258 30.32 -12.18 -30.79
CA TRP A 258 28.96 -12.62 -31.11
C TRP A 258 28.77 -12.73 -32.61
N ASN A 259 28.02 -13.74 -33.04
CA ASN A 259 27.70 -14.00 -34.44
C ASN A 259 26.18 -14.12 -34.58
N LYS A 260 25.57 -13.31 -35.45
CA LYS A 260 24.16 -13.48 -35.83
C LYS A 260 23.99 -14.79 -36.59
N LEU A 261 22.95 -15.56 -36.26
CA LEU A 261 22.59 -16.80 -36.96
C LEU A 261 21.52 -16.51 -38.02
N GLU A 262 21.86 -16.79 -39.28
CA GLU A 262 20.97 -16.58 -40.42
C GLU A 262 21.02 -17.81 -41.36
N GLY A 263 19.89 -18.11 -42.01
CA GLY A 263 19.75 -19.29 -42.86
C GLY A 263 19.83 -20.62 -42.07
N ASN A 264 20.32 -21.69 -42.72
CA ASN A 264 20.49 -23.03 -42.14
C ASN A 264 19.23 -23.63 -41.47
N GLY A 265 18.04 -23.18 -41.88
CA GLY A 265 16.73 -23.64 -41.37
C GLY A 265 15.99 -22.63 -40.48
N LEU A 266 16.62 -21.51 -40.12
CA LEU A 266 15.95 -20.34 -39.52
C LEU A 266 15.09 -19.57 -40.55
N PRO A 267 14.22 -18.65 -40.11
CA PRO A 267 13.50 -17.72 -40.97
C PRO A 267 14.40 -16.96 -41.96
N LEU A 268 13.80 -16.50 -43.06
CA LEU A 268 14.44 -15.78 -44.16
C LEU A 268 13.96 -14.32 -44.27
N ARG A 269 12.85 -13.96 -43.61
CA ARG A 269 12.28 -12.61 -43.56
C ARG A 269 12.46 -11.99 -42.16
N THR A 270 11.93 -10.78 -41.97
CA THR A 270 11.97 -10.05 -40.69
C THR A 270 11.33 -10.86 -39.56
N ILE A 271 11.96 -10.84 -38.38
CA ILE A 271 11.49 -11.49 -37.16
C ILE A 271 11.39 -10.50 -35.98
N GLY A 272 10.61 -10.87 -34.98
CA GLY A 272 10.26 -10.05 -33.82
C GLY A 272 11.04 -10.44 -32.57
N LYS A 273 10.33 -10.66 -31.46
CA LYS A 273 10.93 -11.21 -30.23
C LYS A 273 11.52 -12.61 -30.49
N VAL A 274 12.67 -12.86 -29.89
CA VAL A 274 13.32 -14.18 -29.84
C VAL A 274 13.57 -14.57 -28.40
N ASP A 275 13.17 -15.78 -28.03
CA ASP A 275 13.60 -16.45 -26.82
C ASP A 275 14.30 -17.78 -27.13
N VAL A 276 15.19 -18.20 -26.24
CA VAL A 276 16.03 -19.39 -26.39
C VAL A 276 15.89 -20.20 -25.12
N CYS A 277 15.89 -21.53 -25.22
CA CYS A 277 16.04 -22.37 -24.04
C CYS A 277 16.92 -23.61 -24.32
N VAL A 278 17.82 -23.89 -23.37
CA VAL A 278 18.88 -24.90 -23.44
C VAL A 278 18.77 -25.81 -22.21
N THR A 279 19.10 -27.10 -22.33
CA THR A 279 19.07 -28.06 -21.22
C THR A 279 20.46 -28.59 -20.85
N PRO A 280 20.75 -28.87 -19.57
CA PRO A 280 21.92 -29.63 -19.18
C PRO A 280 21.89 -31.10 -19.64
N ALA A 281 20.72 -31.65 -20.03
CA ALA A 281 20.60 -33.03 -20.49
C ALA A 281 21.29 -33.28 -21.86
N ASP A 282 21.28 -32.30 -22.77
CA ASP A 282 22.07 -32.32 -24.01
C ASP A 282 22.28 -30.89 -24.55
N SER A 283 23.50 -30.36 -24.45
CA SER A 283 23.87 -29.04 -24.99
C SER A 283 23.80 -28.91 -26.52
N ASN A 284 23.57 -30.00 -27.27
CA ASN A 284 23.27 -29.93 -28.70
C ASN A 284 21.80 -29.60 -28.96
N ARG A 285 20.91 -29.92 -28.02
CA ARG A 285 19.48 -29.63 -28.08
C ARG A 285 19.21 -28.21 -27.62
N ILE A 286 18.75 -27.38 -28.56
CA ILE A 286 18.41 -25.98 -28.30
C ILE A 286 17.08 -25.68 -28.97
N TYR A 287 16.20 -24.99 -28.27
CA TYR A 287 14.98 -24.42 -28.83
C TYR A 287 15.16 -22.92 -29.03
N ALA A 288 14.59 -22.40 -30.11
CA ALA A 288 14.42 -20.97 -30.34
C ALA A 288 12.93 -20.72 -30.62
N LEU A 289 12.29 -20.00 -29.73
CA LEU A 289 10.93 -19.49 -29.90
C LEU A 289 11.07 -18.13 -30.60
N ILE A 290 10.48 -18.00 -31.79
CA ILE A 290 10.75 -16.86 -32.68
C ILE A 290 9.42 -16.29 -33.17
N GLU A 291 9.19 -15.00 -32.92
CA GLU A 291 8.13 -14.26 -33.59
C GLU A 291 8.47 -14.11 -35.09
N THR A 292 7.72 -14.80 -35.94
CA THR A 292 7.53 -14.41 -37.35
C THR A 292 6.23 -13.62 -37.49
N GLY A 293 5.71 -13.46 -38.71
CA GLY A 293 4.28 -13.21 -38.88
C GLY A 293 3.50 -14.52 -38.78
N ASP A 294 2.21 -14.47 -39.12
CA ASP A 294 1.33 -15.62 -39.30
C ASP A 294 1.30 -16.12 -40.76
N GLY A 295 2.03 -15.47 -41.66
CA GLY A 295 1.99 -15.66 -43.11
C GLY A 295 1.02 -14.73 -43.85
N VAL A 296 0.31 -13.86 -43.15
CA VAL A 296 -0.45 -12.75 -43.75
C VAL A 296 0.52 -11.61 -44.08
N PRO A 297 0.44 -10.97 -45.27
CA PRO A 297 1.30 -9.85 -45.61
C PRO A 297 1.07 -8.62 -44.72
N LEU A 298 2.12 -8.15 -44.04
CA LEU A 298 2.11 -6.92 -43.25
C LEU A 298 2.48 -5.73 -44.15
N ASN A 299 1.67 -4.68 -44.18
CA ASN A 299 1.88 -3.48 -45.02
C ASN A 299 2.07 -3.77 -46.53
N GLY A 300 1.70 -4.97 -47.00
CA GLY A 300 1.89 -5.44 -48.37
C GLY A 300 3.17 -6.26 -48.60
N GLU A 301 4.03 -6.42 -47.60
CA GLU A 301 5.20 -7.30 -47.64
C GLU A 301 4.86 -8.68 -47.08
N GLU A 302 5.34 -9.75 -47.72
CA GLU A 302 5.12 -11.12 -47.25
C GLU A 302 5.81 -11.34 -45.89
N THR A 303 5.19 -12.09 -44.99
CA THR A 303 5.79 -12.53 -43.72
C THR A 303 6.19 -14.01 -43.79
N ASP A 304 7.16 -14.43 -42.96
CA ASP A 304 7.37 -15.86 -42.67
C ASP A 304 6.31 -16.34 -41.65
N ASN A 305 6.13 -17.66 -41.54
CA ASN A 305 5.29 -18.27 -40.53
C ASN A 305 5.96 -19.44 -39.81
N GLY A 306 5.71 -19.57 -38.51
CA GLY A 306 6.27 -20.59 -37.63
C GLY A 306 6.37 -20.05 -36.20
N GLU A 307 6.60 -20.94 -35.23
CA GLU A 307 6.64 -20.54 -33.80
C GLU A 307 7.93 -21.04 -33.13
N LEU A 308 8.22 -22.34 -33.31
CA LEU A 308 9.29 -23.03 -32.60
C LEU A 308 10.28 -23.67 -33.57
N TRP A 309 11.54 -23.24 -33.45
CA TRP A 309 12.69 -23.86 -34.12
C TRP A 309 13.49 -24.70 -33.13
N ARG A 310 14.12 -25.77 -33.62
CA ARG A 310 14.98 -26.66 -32.82
C ARG A 310 16.26 -27.02 -33.55
N SER A 311 17.38 -26.88 -32.84
CA SER A 311 18.67 -27.45 -33.23
C SER A 311 18.89 -28.77 -32.49
N ASP A 312 19.48 -29.74 -33.20
CA ASP A 312 19.97 -31.02 -32.64
C ASP A 312 21.51 -31.13 -32.79
N ASP A 313 22.20 -30.01 -33.08
CA ASP A 313 23.65 -29.98 -33.33
C ASP A 313 24.38 -28.81 -32.66
N GLY A 314 23.78 -28.13 -31.69
CA GLY A 314 24.39 -27.00 -30.99
C GLY A 314 24.39 -25.71 -31.82
N ALA A 315 23.25 -25.39 -32.43
CA ALA A 315 22.95 -24.17 -33.19
C ALA A 315 23.79 -23.99 -34.48
N LYS A 316 24.10 -25.08 -35.19
CA LYS A 316 24.71 -25.01 -36.54
C LYS A 316 23.66 -25.20 -37.64
N THR A 317 22.68 -26.08 -37.40
CA THR A 317 21.48 -26.25 -38.23
C THR A 317 20.22 -26.25 -37.36
N TRP A 318 19.11 -25.85 -37.98
CA TRP A 318 17.81 -25.66 -37.35
C TRP A 318 16.70 -26.33 -38.17
N GLN A 319 15.61 -26.71 -37.51
CA GLN A 319 14.37 -27.12 -38.15
C GLN A 319 13.19 -26.39 -37.52
N LEU A 320 12.23 -25.97 -38.35
CA LEU A 320 10.93 -25.50 -37.87
C LEU A 320 10.12 -26.72 -37.40
N VAL A 321 9.80 -26.76 -36.11
CA VAL A 321 9.12 -27.90 -35.47
C VAL A 321 7.61 -27.72 -35.49
N THR A 322 7.10 -26.50 -35.23
CA THR A 322 5.66 -26.25 -35.19
C THR A 322 5.26 -24.82 -35.59
N TYR A 323 4.04 -24.72 -36.13
CA TYR A 323 3.33 -23.48 -36.47
C TYR A 323 2.18 -23.18 -35.49
N ASN A 324 2.19 -23.84 -34.33
CA ASN A 324 1.08 -23.81 -33.37
C ASN A 324 1.20 -22.60 -32.43
N GLN A 325 0.42 -21.54 -32.70
CA GLN A 325 0.41 -20.27 -31.96
C GLN A 325 0.19 -20.36 -30.44
N ASN A 326 -0.18 -21.53 -29.90
CA ASN A 326 -0.18 -21.76 -28.45
C ASN A 326 1.24 -21.77 -27.83
N PHE A 327 2.30 -21.89 -28.64
CA PHE A 327 3.70 -21.88 -28.18
C PHE A 327 4.22 -20.45 -27.96
N GLY A 328 4.04 -19.51 -28.89
CA GLY A 328 4.47 -18.11 -28.75
C GLY A 328 3.41 -17.15 -28.20
N GLY A 329 2.13 -17.38 -28.52
CA GLY A 329 1.00 -16.55 -28.06
C GLY A 329 1.05 -15.10 -28.57
N ARG A 330 0.61 -14.15 -27.73
CA ARG A 330 0.86 -12.70 -27.95
C ARG A 330 2.33 -12.41 -27.65
N THR A 331 3.15 -12.49 -28.69
CA THR A 331 4.62 -12.51 -28.68
C THR A 331 5.29 -11.49 -27.77
N ALA A 332 4.86 -10.23 -27.82
CA ALA A 332 5.45 -9.13 -27.06
C ALA A 332 5.18 -9.18 -25.55
N TYR A 333 4.11 -9.89 -25.12
CA TYR A 333 3.71 -10.02 -23.72
C TYR A 333 4.09 -11.40 -23.14
N TYR A 334 4.15 -12.45 -23.97
CA TYR A 334 4.65 -13.78 -23.57
C TYR A 334 5.94 -14.14 -24.34
N ASN A 335 6.00 -15.29 -25.01
CA ASN A 335 7.16 -15.79 -25.78
C ASN A 335 8.41 -16.00 -24.90
N ASN A 336 8.27 -16.83 -23.86
CA ASN A 336 9.36 -17.35 -23.04
C ASN A 336 9.26 -18.90 -22.97
N CYS A 337 10.39 -19.63 -22.95
CA CYS A 337 10.45 -21.08 -22.86
C CYS A 337 11.46 -21.61 -21.83
N ALA A 338 11.29 -22.86 -21.42
CA ALA A 338 12.22 -23.61 -20.58
C ALA A 338 12.25 -25.09 -20.97
N VAL A 339 13.33 -25.79 -20.63
CA VAL A 339 13.51 -27.23 -20.92
C VAL A 339 13.76 -27.97 -19.60
N ALA A 340 13.29 -29.21 -19.49
CA ALA A 340 13.56 -30.02 -18.30
C ALA A 340 15.09 -30.29 -18.16
N PRO A 341 15.61 -30.34 -16.91
CA PRO A 341 17.04 -30.56 -16.67
C PRO A 341 17.47 -32.03 -16.91
N ASP A 342 16.51 -32.95 -16.95
CA ASP A 342 16.71 -34.40 -17.02
C ASP A 342 16.23 -35.03 -18.35
N ASP A 343 15.50 -34.27 -19.19
CA ASP A 343 14.94 -34.75 -20.45
C ASP A 343 15.00 -33.65 -21.54
N PRO A 344 15.75 -33.85 -22.65
CA PRO A 344 15.88 -32.85 -23.71
C PRO A 344 14.66 -32.74 -24.64
N ASP A 345 13.75 -33.73 -24.64
CA ASP A 345 12.50 -33.69 -25.41
C ASP A 345 11.34 -33.05 -24.61
N GLU A 346 11.50 -32.82 -23.30
CA GLU A 346 10.50 -32.18 -22.45
C GLU A 346 10.74 -30.66 -22.32
N ALA A 347 9.80 -29.87 -22.82
CA ALA A 347 9.88 -28.40 -22.84
C ALA A 347 8.56 -27.73 -22.43
N TYR A 348 8.67 -26.55 -21.84
CA TYR A 348 7.59 -25.72 -21.32
C TYR A 348 7.60 -24.38 -22.03
N PHE A 349 6.42 -23.89 -22.41
CA PHE A 349 6.22 -22.63 -23.14
C PHE A 349 5.21 -21.78 -22.38
N LEU A 350 5.61 -20.55 -22.10
CA LEU A 350 4.87 -19.62 -21.26
C LEU A 350 4.05 -18.70 -22.17
N THR A 351 2.72 -18.88 -22.13
CA THR A 351 1.73 -17.99 -22.75
C THR A 351 0.51 -17.84 -21.81
N ALA A 352 -0.63 -17.34 -22.29
CA ALA A 352 -1.87 -17.25 -21.52
C ALA A 352 -2.27 -18.59 -20.84
N PRO A 353 -2.21 -19.74 -21.53
CA PRO A 353 -2.03 -21.04 -20.91
C PRO A 353 -0.55 -21.42 -20.72
N LEU A 354 -0.25 -22.30 -19.75
CA LEU A 354 0.99 -23.06 -19.78
C LEU A 354 0.88 -24.17 -20.83
N VAL A 355 1.86 -24.27 -21.74
CA VAL A 355 1.95 -25.36 -22.73
C VAL A 355 3.18 -26.21 -22.45
N LYS A 356 3.02 -27.54 -22.56
CA LYS A 356 4.11 -28.52 -22.38
C LYS A 356 4.25 -29.42 -23.60
N SER A 357 5.47 -29.67 -24.05
CA SER A 357 5.84 -30.74 -24.98
C SER A 357 6.63 -31.83 -24.24
N ILE A 358 6.57 -33.06 -24.74
CA ILE A 358 7.34 -34.24 -24.29
C ILE A 358 7.88 -35.04 -25.49
N ASP A 359 8.01 -34.37 -26.63
CA ASP A 359 8.36 -34.95 -27.93
C ASP A 359 9.25 -34.01 -28.76
N GLY A 360 10.02 -33.16 -28.09
CA GLY A 360 10.96 -32.26 -28.74
C GLY A 360 10.30 -31.11 -29.50
N GLY A 361 9.15 -30.62 -29.02
CA GLY A 361 8.38 -29.51 -29.57
C GLY A 361 7.31 -29.88 -30.62
N GLN A 362 7.14 -31.17 -30.94
CA GLN A 362 6.25 -31.61 -32.02
C GLN A 362 4.76 -31.48 -31.67
N THR A 363 4.39 -31.76 -30.41
CA THR A 363 3.03 -31.52 -29.90
C THR A 363 3.04 -30.63 -28.66
N GLY A 364 2.07 -29.72 -28.59
CA GLY A 364 1.87 -28.81 -27.46
C GLY A 364 0.63 -29.20 -26.67
N ILE A 365 0.83 -29.57 -25.40
CA ILE A 365 -0.21 -29.98 -24.47
C ILE A 365 -0.55 -28.79 -23.57
N VAL A 366 -1.71 -28.17 -23.83
CA VAL A 366 -2.26 -27.06 -23.04
C VAL A 366 -2.65 -27.58 -21.63
N GLN A 367 -2.03 -27.05 -20.58
CA GLN A 367 -2.28 -27.49 -19.21
C GLN A 367 -3.60 -26.93 -18.67
N ASN A 368 -4.35 -27.80 -17.99
CA ASN A 368 -5.75 -27.57 -17.64
C ASN A 368 -6.09 -28.09 -16.23
N GLY A 369 -7.12 -27.50 -15.61
CA GLY A 369 -7.57 -27.87 -14.27
C GLY A 369 -6.44 -27.80 -13.24
N ARG A 370 -6.23 -28.88 -12.48
CA ARG A 370 -5.18 -28.94 -11.43
C ARG A 370 -3.75 -28.75 -11.94
N ARG A 371 -3.48 -29.01 -13.24
CA ARG A 371 -2.15 -28.87 -13.87
C ARG A 371 -1.85 -27.47 -14.38
N ARG A 372 -2.84 -26.58 -14.45
CA ARG A 372 -2.66 -25.19 -14.85
C ARG A 372 -2.12 -24.40 -13.65
N PRO A 373 -0.90 -23.81 -13.69
CA PRO A 373 -0.35 -23.01 -12.57
C PRO A 373 -1.23 -21.78 -12.33
N GLY A 374 -1.34 -20.90 -13.32
CA GLY A 374 -2.23 -19.74 -13.33
C GLY A 374 -2.63 -19.36 -14.76
N GLY A 375 -2.87 -18.08 -15.01
CA GLY A 375 -3.09 -17.53 -16.35
C GLY A 375 -2.05 -16.45 -16.63
N ASP A 376 -1.65 -16.34 -17.89
CA ASP A 376 -0.69 -15.35 -18.39
C ASP A 376 0.65 -15.49 -17.65
N ASN A 377 1.40 -16.51 -18.09
CA ASN A 377 2.61 -17.00 -17.43
C ASN A 377 3.83 -16.29 -18.01
N HIS A 378 4.74 -15.83 -17.14
CA HIS A 378 5.80 -14.87 -17.47
C HIS A 378 7.20 -15.43 -17.29
N ASP A 379 7.42 -16.23 -16.25
CA ASP A 379 8.71 -16.86 -15.97
C ASP A 379 8.54 -18.21 -15.24
N ILE A 380 9.54 -19.09 -15.38
CA ILE A 380 9.55 -20.43 -14.78
C ILE A 380 10.96 -20.80 -14.32
N TRP A 381 11.06 -21.34 -13.12
CA TRP A 381 12.27 -21.97 -12.61
C TRP A 381 11.99 -23.45 -12.31
N ILE A 382 12.86 -24.33 -12.80
CA ILE A 382 12.86 -25.78 -12.57
C ILE A 382 14.18 -26.11 -11.88
N ASP A 383 14.19 -26.90 -10.80
CA ASP A 383 15.45 -27.19 -10.10
C ASP A 383 16.38 -28.04 -10.98
N PRO A 384 17.60 -27.57 -11.34
CA PRO A 384 18.53 -28.34 -12.17
C PRO A 384 19.02 -29.65 -11.51
N THR A 385 18.72 -29.88 -10.23
CA THR A 385 18.95 -31.15 -9.50
C THR A 385 17.70 -32.00 -9.32
N ASN A 386 16.50 -31.48 -9.59
CA ASN A 386 15.24 -32.21 -9.45
C ASN A 386 14.15 -31.66 -10.39
N GLY A 387 13.94 -32.34 -11.53
CA GLY A 387 12.90 -31.98 -12.51
C GLY A 387 11.46 -32.06 -12.00
N ASP A 388 11.18 -32.68 -10.84
CA ASP A 388 9.83 -32.64 -10.23
C ASP A 388 9.50 -31.27 -9.60
N ARG A 389 10.52 -30.44 -9.28
CA ARG A 389 10.34 -29.21 -8.50
C ARG A 389 10.38 -27.95 -9.37
N MET A 390 9.32 -27.14 -9.29
CA MET A 390 9.05 -26.01 -10.18
C MET A 390 8.41 -24.82 -9.45
N ILE A 391 8.71 -23.60 -9.87
CA ILE A 391 7.94 -22.39 -9.54
C ILE A 391 7.65 -21.59 -10.83
N ILE A 392 6.44 -21.00 -10.93
CA ILE A 392 5.98 -20.20 -12.08
C ILE A 392 5.42 -18.85 -11.60
N GLY A 393 5.86 -17.77 -12.25
CA GLY A 393 5.31 -16.42 -12.14
C GLY A 393 4.24 -16.17 -13.21
N ASN A 394 3.13 -15.54 -12.84
CA ASN A 394 2.02 -15.24 -13.75
C ASN A 394 1.17 -14.04 -13.26
N ASP A 395 0.26 -13.53 -14.10
CA ASP A 395 -0.65 -12.41 -13.76
C ASP A 395 -1.54 -12.71 -12.53
N GLY A 396 -1.82 -14.00 -12.25
CA GLY A 396 -2.56 -14.43 -11.07
C GLY A 396 -1.78 -14.49 -9.75
N GLY A 397 -0.44 -14.36 -9.77
CA GLY A 397 0.45 -14.55 -8.62
C GLY A 397 1.57 -15.56 -8.88
N LEU A 398 1.90 -16.38 -7.89
CA LEU A 398 2.91 -17.46 -8.03
C LEU A 398 2.31 -18.85 -7.81
N ALA A 399 2.93 -19.85 -8.43
CA ALA A 399 2.57 -21.26 -8.30
C ALA A 399 3.80 -22.15 -8.12
N ILE A 400 3.80 -23.04 -7.11
CA ILE A 400 4.88 -24.02 -6.83
C ILE A 400 4.37 -25.45 -7.09
N SER A 401 5.18 -26.31 -7.70
CA SER A 401 4.94 -27.74 -7.87
C SER A 401 6.11 -28.56 -7.34
N GLU A 402 5.80 -29.67 -6.67
CA GLU A 402 6.75 -30.70 -6.22
C GLU A 402 6.45 -32.05 -6.92
N ASN A 403 5.82 -32.01 -8.11
CA ASN A 403 5.49 -33.18 -8.92
C ASN A 403 5.35 -32.88 -10.44
N ARG A 404 6.35 -32.19 -11.00
CA ARG A 404 6.55 -31.96 -12.46
C ARG A 404 5.35 -31.26 -13.15
N GLY A 405 4.57 -30.51 -12.37
CA GLY A 405 3.37 -29.78 -12.80
C GLY A 405 2.04 -30.56 -12.73
N GLU A 406 1.98 -31.74 -12.09
CA GLU A 406 0.72 -32.48 -11.91
C GLU A 406 -0.28 -31.77 -10.97
N THR A 407 0.23 -31.02 -10.00
CA THR A 407 -0.51 -30.13 -9.09
C THR A 407 0.34 -28.93 -8.69
N TRP A 408 -0.33 -27.83 -8.36
CA TRP A 408 0.30 -26.58 -7.94
C TRP A 408 -0.27 -26.04 -6.62
N LEU A 409 0.60 -25.70 -5.66
CA LEU A 409 0.31 -24.74 -4.59
C LEU A 409 0.28 -23.34 -5.21
N ARG A 410 -0.69 -22.50 -4.86
CA ARG A 410 -0.81 -21.11 -5.35
C ARG A 410 -0.79 -20.15 -4.19
N VAL A 411 -0.07 -19.04 -4.34
CA VAL A 411 0.07 -18.00 -3.31
C VAL A 411 -0.24 -16.64 -3.91
N ASN A 412 -0.99 -15.84 -3.15
CA ASN A 412 -1.32 -14.45 -3.48
C ASN A 412 -0.59 -13.56 -2.47
N LEU A 413 0.34 -12.73 -2.95
CA LEU A 413 1.05 -11.74 -2.13
C LEU A 413 0.26 -10.41 -2.10
N PRO A 414 0.52 -9.49 -1.16
CA PRO A 414 -0.09 -8.15 -1.13
C PRO A 414 0.55 -7.21 -2.16
N ILE A 415 0.44 -7.57 -3.45
CA ILE A 415 1.09 -6.91 -4.59
C ILE A 415 0.09 -6.40 -5.63
N ALA A 416 -1.14 -6.09 -5.21
CA ALA A 416 -2.21 -5.76 -6.14
C ALA A 416 -1.89 -4.49 -6.95
N GLN A 417 -1.99 -4.62 -8.28
CA GLN A 417 -1.86 -3.52 -9.22
C GLN A 417 -3.23 -2.82 -9.38
N MET A 418 -3.42 -1.71 -8.66
CA MET A 418 -4.63 -0.89 -8.71
C MET A 418 -4.46 0.28 -9.70
N TYR A 419 -5.40 0.45 -10.63
CA TYR A 419 -5.33 1.51 -11.64
C TYR A 419 -5.81 2.88 -11.17
N HIS A 420 -6.81 2.92 -10.29
CA HIS A 420 -7.40 4.14 -9.74
C HIS A 420 -7.95 3.83 -8.34
N VAL A 421 -8.27 4.87 -7.56
CA VAL A 421 -8.83 4.75 -6.21
C VAL A 421 -10.02 5.69 -6.05
N THR A 422 -11.08 5.25 -5.36
CA THR A 422 -12.16 6.10 -4.85
C THR A 422 -12.66 5.58 -3.49
N THR A 423 -13.53 6.34 -2.82
CA THR A 423 -14.05 6.04 -1.48
C THR A 423 -15.55 6.32 -1.37
N ASP A 424 -16.28 5.55 -0.55
CA ASP A 424 -17.67 5.88 -0.21
C ASP A 424 -17.83 6.76 1.04
N THR A 425 -19.06 7.22 1.28
CA THR A 425 -19.45 8.09 2.40
C THR A 425 -19.87 7.33 3.67
N LYS A 426 -19.69 5.99 3.70
CA LYS A 426 -20.10 5.13 4.83
C LYS A 426 -19.18 5.30 6.05
N VAL A 427 -19.60 4.76 7.19
CA VAL A 427 -18.86 4.84 8.46
C VAL A 427 -18.71 3.44 9.06
N PRO A 428 -17.49 2.85 9.11
CA PRO A 428 -16.32 3.26 8.33
C PRO A 428 -16.57 3.14 6.82
N TYR A 429 -15.80 3.91 6.05
CA TYR A 429 -15.90 3.93 4.60
C TYR A 429 -15.27 2.69 3.96
N ASN A 430 -15.40 2.61 2.64
CA ASN A 430 -14.85 1.53 1.83
C ASN A 430 -14.06 2.14 0.66
N VAL A 431 -13.00 1.45 0.27
CA VAL A 431 -12.09 1.83 -0.81
C VAL A 431 -12.41 0.97 -2.04
N TYR A 432 -12.41 1.60 -3.20
CA TYR A 432 -12.79 1.01 -4.48
C TYR A 432 -11.72 1.28 -5.55
N GLY A 433 -11.62 0.40 -6.53
CA GLY A 433 -10.82 0.63 -7.73
C GLY A 433 -10.61 -0.62 -8.58
N ASN A 434 -10.06 -0.43 -9.77
CA ASN A 434 -9.92 -1.51 -10.76
C ASN A 434 -8.56 -2.17 -10.63
N ARG A 435 -8.57 -3.50 -10.59
CA ARG A 435 -7.37 -4.32 -10.37
C ARG A 435 -7.03 -5.03 -11.66
N GLN A 436 -5.79 -4.87 -12.13
CA GLN A 436 -5.25 -5.58 -13.29
C GLN A 436 -5.51 -7.11 -13.19
N ASP A 437 -5.87 -7.74 -14.30
CA ASP A 437 -6.25 -9.17 -14.39
C ASP A 437 -7.33 -9.60 -13.36
N GLY A 438 -8.23 -8.68 -13.02
CA GLY A 438 -9.44 -8.91 -12.23
C GLY A 438 -10.59 -8.00 -12.67
N PRO A 439 -11.74 -8.05 -12.00
CA PRO A 439 -12.77 -7.01 -12.11
C PRO A 439 -12.47 -5.85 -11.15
N SER A 440 -13.34 -4.83 -11.12
CA SER A 440 -13.33 -3.78 -10.09
C SER A 440 -13.55 -4.38 -8.70
N PHE A 441 -12.80 -3.92 -7.70
CA PHE A 441 -12.83 -4.39 -6.31
C PHE A 441 -13.30 -3.34 -5.32
N ARG A 442 -13.79 -3.81 -4.17
CA ARG A 442 -14.24 -3.06 -2.99
C ARG A 442 -13.72 -3.74 -1.72
N GLY A 443 -13.32 -2.96 -0.73
CA GLY A 443 -12.99 -3.42 0.63
C GLY A 443 -13.11 -2.31 1.68
N PRO A 444 -13.24 -2.63 2.97
CA PRO A 444 -13.44 -1.62 4.02
C PRO A 444 -12.13 -0.92 4.42
N SER A 445 -12.20 0.36 4.81
CA SER A 445 -11.06 1.07 5.42
C SER A 445 -10.80 0.63 6.87
N ASN A 446 -11.81 0.06 7.53
CA ASN A 446 -11.72 -0.61 8.83
C ASN A 446 -12.71 -1.78 8.84
N SER A 447 -12.23 -3.02 9.01
CA SER A 447 -13.03 -4.24 8.98
C SER A 447 -14.01 -4.38 10.15
N ARG A 448 -13.75 -3.66 11.26
CA ARG A 448 -14.42 -3.83 12.56
C ARG A 448 -14.37 -5.27 13.10
N THR A 449 -13.48 -6.14 12.63
CA THR A 449 -13.38 -7.50 13.18
C THR A 449 -12.45 -7.57 14.36
N GLY A 450 -12.86 -8.26 15.43
CA GLY A 450 -12.03 -8.53 16.60
C GLY A 450 -12.27 -9.92 17.17
N GLY A 451 -11.30 -10.44 17.92
CA GLY A 451 -11.38 -11.74 18.61
C GLY A 451 -10.07 -12.51 18.62
N PHE A 452 -10.15 -13.83 18.76
CA PHE A 452 -9.00 -14.75 18.70
C PHE A 452 -8.42 -14.76 17.27
N GLY A 453 -7.39 -13.94 17.05
CA GLY A 453 -6.77 -13.72 15.73
C GLY A 453 -6.30 -12.28 15.52
N GLY A 454 -6.79 -11.32 16.31
CA GLY A 454 -6.41 -9.91 16.24
C GLY A 454 -7.40 -9.02 15.47
N SER A 455 -6.98 -7.80 15.17
CA SER A 455 -7.73 -6.79 14.41
C SER A 455 -7.03 -6.55 13.07
N ARG A 456 -7.48 -7.26 12.03
CA ARG A 456 -6.97 -7.20 10.66
C ARG A 456 -8.13 -6.97 9.69
N ILE A 457 -7.83 -6.64 8.44
CA ILE A 457 -8.79 -6.59 7.33
C ILE A 457 -8.62 -7.88 6.52
N PRO A 458 -9.50 -8.89 6.72
CA PRO A 458 -9.27 -10.18 6.08
C PRO A 458 -9.45 -10.09 4.58
N ARG A 459 -8.61 -10.78 3.81
CA ARG A 459 -8.78 -10.96 2.35
C ARG A 459 -10.19 -11.37 1.91
N GLY A 460 -10.95 -12.04 2.79
CA GLY A 460 -12.34 -12.45 2.56
C GLY A 460 -13.38 -11.33 2.62
N MET A 461 -13.01 -10.11 3.00
CA MET A 461 -13.86 -8.91 2.91
C MET A 461 -13.74 -8.17 1.58
N TRP A 462 -12.75 -8.53 0.74
CA TRP A 462 -12.56 -7.93 -0.57
C TRP A 462 -13.39 -8.67 -1.63
N HIS A 463 -14.30 -7.96 -2.31
CA HIS A 463 -15.16 -8.53 -3.35
C HIS A 463 -15.33 -7.60 -4.55
N SER A 464 -15.93 -8.12 -5.63
CA SER A 464 -16.07 -7.37 -6.89
C SER A 464 -17.37 -6.57 -6.98
N VAL A 465 -17.26 -5.36 -7.55
CA VAL A 465 -18.38 -4.44 -7.84
C VAL A 465 -18.69 -4.31 -9.34
N GLY A 466 -18.40 -5.35 -10.11
CA GLY A 466 -18.57 -5.34 -11.58
C GLY A 466 -17.35 -4.76 -12.29
N GLY A 467 -17.59 -3.99 -13.36
CA GLY A 467 -16.54 -3.37 -14.16
C GLY A 467 -15.61 -4.39 -14.85
N GLY A 468 -14.31 -4.10 -14.82
CA GLY A 468 -13.25 -4.92 -15.40
C GLY A 468 -11.88 -4.56 -14.81
N GLU A 469 -10.81 -4.94 -15.51
CA GLU A 469 -9.45 -4.82 -14.96
C GLU A 469 -8.90 -3.40 -14.93
N SER A 470 -9.41 -2.54 -15.81
CA SER A 470 -8.89 -1.24 -16.19
C SER A 470 -9.96 -0.17 -15.99
N GLY A 471 -9.58 1.11 -15.83
CA GLY A 471 -10.54 2.20 -15.58
C GLY A 471 -10.95 2.34 -14.11
N PHE A 472 -12.15 2.84 -13.87
CA PHE A 472 -12.58 3.37 -12.57
C PHE A 472 -13.67 2.50 -11.91
N ALA A 473 -13.80 2.63 -10.60
CA ALA A 473 -14.97 2.22 -9.83
C ALA A 473 -15.27 3.30 -8.79
N THR A 474 -16.45 3.91 -8.88
CA THR A 474 -16.85 5.12 -8.16
C THR A 474 -18.22 4.91 -7.52
N PRO A 475 -18.34 4.91 -6.18
CA PRO A 475 -19.64 4.85 -5.52
C PRO A 475 -20.41 6.17 -5.72
N ASP A 476 -21.74 6.09 -5.80
CA ASP A 476 -22.60 7.27 -5.74
C ASP A 476 -22.47 7.93 -4.34
N PRO A 477 -22.24 9.25 -4.26
CA PRO A 477 -22.00 9.94 -2.98
C PRO A 477 -23.24 10.01 -2.08
N VAL A 478 -24.45 9.91 -2.65
CA VAL A 478 -25.74 9.96 -1.95
C VAL A 478 -26.28 8.56 -1.67
N ASP A 479 -26.14 7.62 -2.60
CA ASP A 479 -26.45 6.20 -2.42
C ASP A 479 -25.21 5.29 -2.58
N PRO A 480 -24.35 5.17 -1.56
CA PRO A 480 -23.12 4.37 -1.61
C PRO A 480 -23.32 2.83 -1.63
N ASP A 481 -24.52 2.34 -1.91
CA ASP A 481 -24.74 0.96 -2.39
C ASP A 481 -24.76 0.87 -3.93
N ILE A 482 -24.86 1.99 -4.64
CA ILE A 482 -24.74 2.08 -6.09
C ILE A 482 -23.29 2.42 -6.45
N ILE A 483 -22.70 1.65 -7.36
CA ILE A 483 -21.33 1.85 -7.84
C ILE A 483 -21.31 1.88 -9.36
N TRP A 484 -20.73 2.93 -9.92
CA TRP A 484 -20.42 3.06 -11.34
C TRP A 484 -19.02 2.52 -11.60
N SER A 485 -18.85 1.62 -12.57
CA SER A 485 -17.51 1.08 -12.91
C SER A 485 -17.29 1.04 -14.42
N SER A 486 -16.13 1.49 -14.89
CA SER A 486 -15.71 1.40 -16.29
C SER A 486 -14.71 0.27 -16.53
N ALA A 487 -14.50 -0.14 -17.79
CA ALA A 487 -13.33 -0.89 -18.26
C ALA A 487 -13.22 -0.92 -19.80
N SER A 488 -11.99 -1.05 -20.31
CA SER A 488 -11.72 -1.39 -21.71
C SER A 488 -10.51 -2.31 -21.80
N GLY A 489 -10.59 -3.39 -22.58
CA GLY A 489 -9.47 -4.32 -22.74
C GLY A 489 -9.80 -5.76 -23.10
N SER A 490 -8.95 -6.68 -22.63
CA SER A 490 -9.03 -8.11 -22.93
C SER A 490 -10.18 -8.76 -22.14
N GLY A 491 -11.33 -8.91 -22.80
CA GLY A 491 -12.59 -9.37 -22.18
C GLY A 491 -13.57 -8.22 -21.91
N ALA A 492 -13.06 -7.00 -21.69
CA ALA A 492 -13.84 -5.76 -21.76
C ALA A 492 -13.79 -5.17 -23.18
N VAL A 493 -14.38 -5.87 -24.15
CA VAL A 493 -14.19 -5.66 -25.61
C VAL A 493 -14.82 -4.39 -26.21
N GLY A 494 -14.95 -3.32 -25.41
CA GLY A 494 -15.59 -2.06 -25.76
C GLY A 494 -15.24 -0.96 -24.76
N GLY A 495 -16.09 0.05 -24.64
CA GLY A 495 -16.04 1.07 -23.58
C GLY A 495 -17.02 0.71 -22.47
N ILE A 496 -16.78 -0.41 -21.77
CA ILE A 496 -17.73 -0.94 -20.79
C ILE A 496 -17.97 0.10 -19.69
N VAL A 497 -19.24 0.37 -19.42
CA VAL A 497 -19.71 1.09 -18.24
C VAL A 497 -20.82 0.25 -17.61
N VAL A 498 -20.71 -0.01 -16.30
CA VAL A 498 -21.75 -0.69 -15.52
C VAL A 498 -22.21 0.16 -14.36
N ARG A 499 -23.47 -0.06 -13.98
CA ARG A 499 -24.08 0.41 -12.72
C ARG A 499 -24.37 -0.83 -11.86
N PHE A 500 -23.59 -1.02 -10.81
CA PHE A 500 -23.69 -2.10 -9.83
C PHE A 500 -24.51 -1.66 -8.61
N ASP A 501 -25.18 -2.62 -7.96
CA ASP A 501 -25.95 -2.45 -6.72
C ASP A 501 -25.48 -3.51 -5.70
N GLU A 502 -24.90 -3.07 -4.58
CA GLU A 502 -24.32 -3.93 -3.54
C GLU A 502 -25.37 -4.73 -2.76
N ARG A 503 -26.61 -4.21 -2.65
CA ARG A 503 -27.73 -4.85 -1.93
C ARG A 503 -28.15 -6.15 -2.60
N THR A 504 -28.08 -6.19 -3.92
CA THR A 504 -28.43 -7.33 -4.78
C THR A 504 -27.21 -8.07 -5.32
N ARG A 505 -26.04 -7.42 -5.31
CA ARG A 505 -24.78 -7.84 -5.96
C ARG A 505 -24.96 -8.14 -7.45
N GLN A 506 -25.71 -7.27 -8.12
CA GLN A 506 -25.97 -7.33 -9.57
C GLN A 506 -25.52 -6.02 -10.22
N PHE A 507 -25.08 -6.09 -11.47
CA PHE A 507 -24.84 -4.91 -12.28
C PHE A 507 -25.67 -4.91 -13.56
N ARG A 508 -25.92 -3.69 -14.04
CA ARG A 508 -26.49 -3.42 -15.35
C ARG A 508 -25.41 -2.89 -16.29
N GLN A 509 -25.31 -3.47 -17.48
CA GLN A 509 -24.54 -2.89 -18.59
C GLN A 509 -25.22 -1.62 -19.12
N VAL A 510 -24.46 -0.52 -19.18
CA VAL A 510 -24.91 0.83 -19.58
C VAL A 510 -23.84 1.55 -20.44
N GLU A 511 -23.01 0.77 -21.14
CA GLU A 511 -21.99 1.23 -22.09
C GLU A 511 -22.53 2.23 -23.14
N VAL A 512 -21.70 3.24 -23.46
CA VAL A 512 -22.03 4.35 -24.39
C VAL A 512 -22.39 3.86 -25.78
N TRP A 513 -21.67 2.84 -26.27
CA TRP A 513 -21.83 2.29 -27.61
C TRP A 513 -21.38 0.81 -27.64
N PRO A 514 -22.28 -0.14 -27.36
CA PRO A 514 -21.94 -1.55 -27.19
C PRO A 514 -21.61 -2.24 -28.52
N GLU A 515 -20.37 -2.07 -28.97
CA GLU A 515 -19.80 -2.60 -30.21
C GLU A 515 -18.40 -3.17 -29.92
N SER A 516 -18.12 -4.36 -30.46
CA SER A 516 -16.88 -5.10 -30.17
C SER A 516 -15.66 -4.50 -30.88
N THR A 517 -14.79 -3.83 -30.13
CA THR A 517 -13.57 -3.15 -30.64
C THR A 517 -12.37 -4.07 -30.82
N ILE A 518 -12.37 -5.27 -30.22
CA ILE A 518 -11.22 -6.19 -30.26
C ILE A 518 -10.81 -6.55 -31.70
N GLY A 519 -9.51 -6.41 -31.99
CA GLY A 519 -8.91 -6.63 -33.31
C GLY A 519 -8.99 -5.43 -34.28
N TRP A 520 -9.66 -4.33 -33.92
CA TRP A 520 -9.84 -3.17 -34.80
C TRP A 520 -8.83 -2.04 -34.52
N PRO A 521 -8.31 -1.36 -35.57
CA PRO A 521 -7.52 -0.16 -35.43
C PRO A 521 -8.41 1.05 -35.08
N ALA A 522 -7.89 1.95 -34.24
CA ALA A 522 -8.66 3.05 -33.65
C ALA A 522 -9.31 4.01 -34.68
N GLU A 523 -8.77 4.10 -35.90
CA GLU A 523 -9.33 4.97 -36.95
C GLU A 523 -10.69 4.51 -37.49
N THR A 524 -11.00 3.21 -37.33
CA THR A 524 -12.23 2.60 -37.82
C THR A 524 -13.39 2.68 -36.84
N LEU A 525 -13.10 2.97 -35.56
CA LEU A 525 -14.08 2.98 -34.48
C LEU A 525 -14.87 4.29 -34.44
N ARG A 526 -16.16 4.19 -34.09
CA ARG A 526 -17.00 5.37 -33.83
C ARG A 526 -16.50 6.15 -32.61
N TYR A 527 -16.23 5.45 -31.51
CA TYR A 527 -15.71 6.03 -30.28
C TYR A 527 -14.46 5.25 -29.86
N ARG A 528 -13.37 5.97 -29.60
CA ARG A 528 -12.07 5.42 -29.18
C ARG A 528 -12.02 5.40 -27.65
N PHE A 529 -12.28 4.24 -27.04
CA PHE A 529 -12.12 4.04 -25.59
C PHE A 529 -10.77 3.36 -25.34
N GLN A 530 -9.91 4.01 -24.54
CA GLN A 530 -8.61 3.47 -24.13
C GLN A 530 -8.76 2.76 -22.78
N TRP A 531 -7.87 1.79 -22.50
CA TRP A 531 -7.79 1.01 -21.26
C TRP A 531 -8.37 1.68 -20.00
N THR A 532 -7.87 2.85 -19.61
CA THR A 532 -8.19 3.56 -18.36
C THR A 532 -9.01 4.82 -18.59
N PHE A 533 -10.04 4.76 -19.45
CA PHE A 533 -10.83 5.95 -19.75
C PHE A 533 -11.57 6.53 -18.52
N PRO A 534 -11.52 7.86 -18.29
CA PRO A 534 -12.24 8.57 -17.24
C PRO A 534 -13.71 8.20 -17.08
N LEU A 535 -14.13 8.08 -15.82
CA LEU A 535 -15.52 8.06 -15.36
C LEU A 535 -15.64 8.96 -14.14
N LEU A 536 -16.56 9.93 -14.21
CA LEU A 536 -16.79 10.93 -13.16
C LEU A 536 -18.29 11.04 -12.84
N ILE A 537 -18.63 11.14 -11.55
CA ILE A 537 -19.95 11.57 -11.08
C ILE A 537 -19.85 13.08 -10.81
N SER A 538 -20.79 13.89 -11.28
CA SER A 538 -20.70 15.34 -11.09
C SER A 538 -20.70 15.70 -9.59
N PRO A 539 -19.78 16.56 -9.12
CA PRO A 539 -19.81 17.05 -7.74
C PRO A 539 -21.03 17.96 -7.44
N HIS A 540 -21.80 18.35 -8.46
CA HIS A 540 -22.98 19.21 -8.35
C HIS A 540 -24.32 18.47 -8.48
N ASP A 541 -24.32 17.26 -9.07
CA ASP A 541 -25.52 16.48 -9.37
C ASP A 541 -25.20 14.98 -9.52
N HIS A 542 -25.55 14.16 -8.52
CA HIS A 542 -25.17 12.74 -8.52
C HIS A 542 -25.90 11.89 -9.58
N ASP A 543 -27.02 12.35 -10.13
CA ASP A 543 -27.69 11.73 -11.29
C ASP A 543 -26.92 11.97 -12.61
N THR A 544 -26.01 12.95 -12.64
CA THR A 544 -25.19 13.31 -13.82
C THR A 544 -23.83 12.58 -13.79
N ILE A 545 -23.63 11.67 -14.74
CA ILE A 545 -22.39 10.88 -14.89
C ILE A 545 -21.72 11.19 -16.23
N TYR A 546 -20.40 11.35 -16.22
CA TYR A 546 -19.57 11.55 -17.41
C TYR A 546 -18.65 10.35 -17.64
N VAL A 547 -18.40 10.02 -18.91
CA VAL A 547 -17.28 9.16 -19.35
C VAL A 547 -16.66 9.70 -20.63
N THR A 548 -15.42 9.33 -20.94
CA THR A 548 -14.73 9.85 -22.13
C THR A 548 -14.31 8.79 -23.15
N SER A 549 -14.33 9.20 -24.42
CA SER A 549 -13.60 8.59 -25.53
C SER A 549 -12.67 9.67 -26.12
N GLN A 550 -12.60 9.85 -27.43
CA GLN A 550 -12.20 11.14 -28.03
C GLN A 550 -13.18 12.30 -27.75
N HIS A 551 -14.35 12.00 -27.16
CA HIS A 551 -15.37 12.97 -26.77
C HIS A 551 -15.72 12.82 -25.28
N VAL A 552 -16.29 13.86 -24.67
CA VAL A 552 -16.99 13.75 -23.38
C VAL A 552 -18.43 13.32 -23.62
N HIS A 553 -18.85 12.25 -22.95
CA HIS A 553 -20.22 11.73 -22.97
C HIS A 553 -20.87 11.94 -21.61
N ARG A 554 -22.13 12.38 -21.57
CA ARG A 554 -22.92 12.57 -20.35
C ARG A 554 -24.16 11.69 -20.34
N THR A 555 -24.50 11.10 -19.20
CA THR A 555 -25.85 10.59 -18.92
C THR A 555 -26.44 11.32 -17.72
N VAL A 556 -27.78 11.42 -17.69
CA VAL A 556 -28.58 12.06 -16.63
C VAL A 556 -29.80 11.17 -16.27
N ASN A 557 -29.69 9.86 -16.54
CA ASN A 557 -30.81 8.93 -16.48
C ASN A 557 -30.38 7.46 -16.28
N ASP A 558 -29.54 7.17 -15.28
CA ASP A 558 -29.04 5.81 -14.99
C ASP A 558 -28.42 5.09 -16.21
N GLY A 559 -27.75 5.84 -17.09
CA GLY A 559 -27.08 5.27 -18.27
C GLY A 559 -28.04 4.67 -19.31
N GLN A 560 -29.33 5.07 -19.29
CA GLN A 560 -30.30 4.65 -20.31
C GLN A 560 -29.97 5.25 -21.69
N SER A 561 -29.32 6.42 -21.70
CA SER A 561 -28.85 7.10 -22.91
C SER A 561 -27.67 8.03 -22.59
N TRP A 562 -26.77 8.20 -23.56
CA TRP A 562 -25.63 9.11 -23.47
C TRP A 562 -25.72 10.23 -24.52
N GLU A 563 -25.42 11.45 -24.10
CA GLU A 563 -25.30 12.66 -24.91
C GLU A 563 -23.81 12.98 -25.14
N VAL A 564 -23.42 13.34 -26.36
CA VAL A 564 -22.05 13.79 -26.66
C VAL A 564 -21.97 15.30 -26.45
N ILE A 565 -21.17 15.75 -25.49
CA ILE A 565 -21.09 17.15 -25.04
C ILE A 565 -19.75 17.83 -25.38
N SER A 566 -19.02 17.31 -26.38
CA SER A 566 -17.80 17.92 -26.89
C SER A 566 -17.60 17.62 -28.39
N PRO A 567 -16.77 18.41 -29.11
CA PRO A 567 -16.14 17.95 -30.36
C PRO A 567 -15.13 16.82 -30.07
N ASP A 568 -14.39 16.36 -31.09
CA ASP A 568 -13.18 15.56 -30.85
C ASP A 568 -12.13 16.50 -30.20
N LEU A 569 -11.74 16.22 -28.95
CA LEU A 569 -10.86 17.08 -28.14
C LEU A 569 -9.38 16.69 -28.28
N THR A 570 -9.02 16.07 -29.40
CA THR A 570 -7.70 15.43 -29.62
C THR A 570 -7.12 15.87 -30.96
N THR A 571 -5.87 15.53 -31.26
CA THR A 571 -5.29 15.83 -32.59
C THR A 571 -6.00 15.09 -33.72
N ASN A 572 -6.65 13.96 -33.39
CA ASN A 572 -7.28 13.03 -34.33
C ASN A 572 -6.35 12.60 -35.48
N ASP A 573 -5.04 12.57 -35.23
CA ASP A 573 -4.02 12.16 -36.18
C ASP A 573 -4.21 10.70 -36.60
N LYS A 574 -4.58 10.47 -37.86
CA LYS A 574 -4.82 9.13 -38.38
C LYS A 574 -3.55 8.28 -38.51
N SER A 575 -2.37 8.89 -38.60
CA SER A 575 -1.10 8.13 -38.57
C SER A 575 -0.87 7.46 -37.21
N LYS A 576 -1.53 7.94 -36.15
CA LYS A 576 -1.49 7.42 -34.78
C LYS A 576 -2.71 6.55 -34.42
N GLN A 577 -3.51 6.11 -35.40
CA GLN A 577 -4.77 5.38 -35.17
C GLN A 577 -4.85 4.05 -35.96
N GLY A 578 -3.72 3.56 -36.46
CA GLY A 578 -3.61 2.31 -37.22
C GLY A 578 -3.62 1.04 -36.34
N LEU A 579 -3.02 -0.03 -36.85
CA LEU A 579 -2.87 -1.30 -36.14
C LEU A 579 -1.63 -1.28 -35.23
N SER A 580 -1.82 -1.61 -33.94
CA SER A 580 -0.75 -1.93 -33.01
C SER A 580 -0.25 -3.38 -33.19
N GLY A 581 1.03 -3.64 -32.94
CA GLY A 581 1.62 -4.98 -32.80
C GLY A 581 2.92 -5.19 -33.56
N GLY A 582 3.01 -4.72 -34.82
CA GLY A 582 4.11 -5.03 -35.73
C GLY A 582 3.85 -6.35 -36.49
N LEU A 583 4.83 -7.27 -36.48
CA LEU A 583 4.72 -8.59 -37.16
C LEU A 583 3.49 -9.41 -36.75
N THR A 584 3.08 -9.31 -35.48
CA THR A 584 1.82 -9.89 -35.00
C THR A 584 0.89 -8.79 -34.47
N PRO A 585 -0.27 -8.53 -35.12
CA PRO A 585 -1.19 -7.49 -34.68
C PRO A 585 -1.85 -7.81 -33.33
N ASP A 586 -1.89 -6.83 -32.43
CA ASP A 586 -2.42 -6.95 -31.06
C ASP A 586 -3.22 -5.69 -30.71
N ASN A 587 -4.51 -5.70 -31.03
CA ASN A 587 -5.37 -4.51 -30.98
C ASN A 587 -6.49 -4.74 -29.94
N ILE A 588 -6.18 -4.42 -28.68
CA ILE A 588 -7.09 -4.60 -27.53
C ILE A 588 -7.39 -3.29 -26.78
N GLY A 589 -7.06 -2.13 -27.35
CA GLY A 589 -7.39 -0.81 -26.79
C GLY A 589 -6.40 -0.21 -25.79
N VAL A 590 -5.25 -0.84 -25.50
CA VAL A 590 -4.22 -0.24 -24.64
C VAL A 590 -3.52 0.95 -25.31
N GLU A 591 -3.17 0.80 -26.58
CA GLU A 591 -2.40 1.76 -27.37
C GLU A 591 -3.29 2.63 -28.30
N TYR A 592 -4.54 2.88 -27.92
CA TYR A 592 -5.44 3.77 -28.67
C TYR A 592 -5.10 5.26 -28.41
N CYS A 593 -4.49 5.89 -29.41
CA CYS A 593 -4.24 7.34 -29.42
C CYS A 593 -5.50 8.16 -29.67
N CYS A 594 -5.34 9.48 -29.54
CA CYS A 594 -6.35 10.47 -29.85
C CYS A 594 -7.62 10.24 -29.00
N VAL A 595 -7.45 10.04 -27.69
CA VAL A 595 -8.53 9.98 -26.70
C VAL A 595 -8.37 11.06 -25.64
N VAL A 596 -9.47 11.46 -25.00
CA VAL A 596 -9.45 12.21 -23.74
C VAL A 596 -9.16 11.22 -22.62
N TYR A 597 -7.98 11.37 -22.03
CA TYR A 597 -7.36 10.44 -21.08
C TYR A 597 -7.52 10.91 -19.62
N ALA A 598 -7.71 12.21 -19.40
CA ALA A 598 -8.08 12.80 -18.13
C ALA A 598 -9.22 13.82 -18.32
N PHE A 599 -10.16 13.87 -17.39
CA PHE A 599 -11.33 14.76 -17.43
C PHE A 599 -11.82 15.04 -16.01
N ASP A 600 -12.17 16.30 -15.73
CA ASP A 600 -12.72 16.72 -14.44
C ASP A 600 -13.74 17.87 -14.56
N GLU A 601 -14.66 17.97 -13.60
CA GLU A 601 -15.63 19.08 -13.42
C GLU A 601 -15.32 19.82 -12.12
N SER A 602 -15.04 21.13 -12.20
CA SER A 602 -14.67 21.92 -11.03
C SER A 602 -15.73 21.87 -9.92
N PRO A 603 -15.40 21.40 -8.70
CA PRO A 603 -16.32 21.44 -7.56
C PRO A 603 -16.69 22.88 -7.14
N ALA A 604 -15.92 23.89 -7.56
CA ALA A 604 -16.21 25.29 -7.29
C ALA A 604 -17.30 25.90 -8.20
N GLN A 605 -17.53 25.37 -9.41
CA GLN A 605 -18.60 25.86 -10.30
C GLN A 605 -19.09 24.80 -11.32
N PRO A 606 -20.40 24.51 -11.39
CA PRO A 606 -20.95 23.54 -12.34
C PRO A 606 -20.76 23.99 -13.80
N GLY A 607 -20.55 23.01 -14.68
CA GLY A 607 -20.34 23.21 -16.11
C GLY A 607 -19.00 23.86 -16.49
N VAL A 608 -18.04 23.90 -15.56
CA VAL A 608 -16.62 24.19 -15.85
C VAL A 608 -15.87 22.87 -15.92
N PHE A 609 -15.40 22.51 -17.10
CA PHE A 609 -14.73 21.24 -17.37
C PHE A 609 -13.29 21.45 -17.82
N TYR A 610 -12.40 20.61 -17.34
CA TYR A 610 -11.02 20.49 -17.81
C TYR A 610 -10.85 19.10 -18.46
N ALA A 611 -10.27 19.04 -19.65
CA ALA A 611 -10.10 17.80 -20.42
C ALA A 611 -8.70 17.73 -21.04
N GLY A 612 -8.04 16.57 -20.90
CA GLY A 612 -6.67 16.32 -21.36
C GLY A 612 -6.58 15.04 -22.19
N SER A 613 -5.77 15.03 -23.24
CA SER A 613 -5.63 13.89 -24.15
C SER A 613 -4.31 13.14 -24.03
N ASN A 614 -4.26 11.91 -24.57
CA ASN A 614 -3.03 11.12 -24.69
C ASN A 614 -2.15 11.46 -25.92
N ASP A 615 -2.49 12.55 -26.61
CA ASP A 615 -1.70 13.17 -27.67
C ASP A 615 -1.29 14.63 -27.35
N GLY A 616 -1.44 15.04 -26.09
CA GLY A 616 -0.84 16.26 -25.54
C GLY A 616 -1.70 17.52 -25.54
N LEU A 617 -3.01 17.44 -25.84
CA LEU A 617 -3.89 18.60 -25.85
C LEU A 617 -4.62 18.79 -24.52
N VAL A 618 -4.77 20.04 -24.11
CA VAL A 618 -5.59 20.47 -22.96
C VAL A 618 -6.69 21.40 -23.44
N HIS A 619 -7.91 21.14 -23.00
CA HIS A 619 -9.12 21.91 -23.33
C HIS A 619 -9.91 22.29 -22.07
N VAL A 620 -10.58 23.44 -22.13
CA VAL A 620 -11.46 23.93 -21.07
C VAL A 620 -12.83 24.29 -21.64
N SER A 621 -13.90 23.90 -20.94
CA SER A 621 -15.26 24.40 -21.15
C SER A 621 -15.72 25.20 -19.93
N ARG A 622 -16.57 26.20 -20.12
CA ARG A 622 -17.09 27.10 -19.06
C ARG A 622 -18.61 27.31 -19.17
N ASP A 623 -19.26 26.53 -20.02
CA ASP A 623 -20.66 26.66 -20.42
C ASP A 623 -21.36 25.29 -20.54
N ASN A 624 -20.96 24.32 -19.72
CA ASN A 624 -21.50 22.96 -19.67
C ASN A 624 -21.37 22.21 -21.01
N GLY A 625 -20.17 22.31 -21.63
CA GLY A 625 -19.79 21.58 -22.84
C GLY A 625 -20.28 22.21 -24.15
N LEU A 626 -21.01 23.32 -24.12
CA LEU A 626 -21.54 23.98 -25.31
C LEU A 626 -20.42 24.59 -26.18
N SER A 627 -19.32 25.02 -25.57
CA SER A 627 -18.08 25.39 -26.24
C SER A 627 -16.85 24.91 -25.48
N TRP A 628 -15.75 24.72 -26.22
CA TRP A 628 -14.49 24.19 -25.74
C TRP A 628 -13.33 25.00 -26.32
N GLN A 629 -12.45 25.50 -25.45
CA GLN A 629 -11.25 26.24 -25.80
C GLN A 629 -10.02 25.34 -25.63
N ASN A 630 -9.22 25.17 -26.68
CA ASN A 630 -7.90 24.57 -26.54
C ASN A 630 -6.94 25.58 -25.87
N VAL A 631 -6.32 25.19 -24.76
CA VAL A 631 -5.40 26.01 -23.96
C VAL A 631 -3.96 25.52 -23.99
N THR A 632 -3.68 24.44 -24.72
CA THR A 632 -2.36 23.77 -24.80
C THR A 632 -1.22 24.74 -25.11
N ALA A 633 -1.44 25.68 -26.05
CA ALA A 633 -0.43 26.65 -26.47
C ALA A 633 -0.07 27.70 -25.40
N ASN A 634 -0.78 27.73 -24.28
CA ASN A 634 -0.50 28.61 -23.13
C ASN A 634 0.38 27.91 -22.07
N ILE A 635 0.66 26.61 -22.22
CA ILE A 635 1.45 25.82 -21.26
C ILE A 635 2.95 25.99 -21.60
N PRO A 636 3.78 26.56 -20.71
CA PRO A 636 5.19 26.81 -21.00
C PRO A 636 6.02 25.52 -21.01
N ASP A 637 6.96 25.44 -21.94
CA ASP A 637 7.97 24.38 -22.06
C ASP A 637 7.40 22.94 -22.08
N LEU A 638 6.16 22.79 -22.54
CA LEU A 638 5.48 21.50 -22.74
C LEU A 638 5.95 20.86 -24.08
N PRO A 639 6.55 19.66 -24.06
CA PRO A 639 6.84 18.92 -25.30
C PRO A 639 5.56 18.44 -26.00
N GLU A 640 5.68 18.08 -27.28
CA GLU A 640 4.60 17.41 -28.01
C GLU A 640 4.37 15.96 -27.51
N LEU A 641 3.17 15.42 -27.73
CA LEU A 641 2.81 14.01 -27.53
C LEU A 641 2.88 13.48 -26.07
N GLY A 642 2.75 14.37 -25.08
CA GLY A 642 2.60 13.97 -23.67
C GLY A 642 1.22 13.37 -23.37
N VAL A 643 1.14 12.48 -22.39
CA VAL A 643 -0.14 12.01 -21.85
C VAL A 643 -0.55 12.94 -20.72
N VAL A 644 -1.63 13.70 -20.90
CA VAL A 644 -2.27 14.40 -19.79
C VAL A 644 -3.00 13.36 -18.94
N ARG A 645 -2.40 12.98 -17.81
CA ARG A 645 -2.76 11.78 -17.04
C ARG A 645 -3.50 12.09 -15.74
N GLY A 646 -3.14 13.18 -15.08
CA GLY A 646 -3.88 13.73 -13.95
C GLY A 646 -4.43 15.11 -14.28
N ILE A 647 -5.70 15.35 -13.93
CA ILE A 647 -6.32 16.66 -13.86
C ILE A 647 -7.03 16.72 -12.50
N ASP A 648 -6.87 17.83 -11.80
CA ASP A 648 -7.57 18.14 -10.56
C ASP A 648 -8.04 19.60 -10.65
N ALA A 649 -9.35 19.81 -10.76
CA ALA A 649 -9.97 21.12 -10.88
C ALA A 649 -10.33 21.64 -9.48
N SER A 650 -9.86 22.84 -9.14
CA SER A 650 -9.86 23.29 -7.75
C SER A 650 -11.26 23.35 -7.14
N LYS A 651 -11.35 22.90 -5.89
CA LYS A 651 -12.52 23.05 -5.02
C LYS A 651 -12.71 24.51 -4.56
N TRP A 652 -11.68 25.34 -4.66
CA TRP A 652 -11.63 26.69 -4.10
C TRP A 652 -11.87 27.80 -5.13
N ASP A 653 -11.43 27.64 -6.38
CA ASP A 653 -11.68 28.60 -7.48
C ASP A 653 -11.84 27.88 -8.83
N ALA A 654 -12.95 28.13 -9.55
CA ALA A 654 -13.23 27.45 -10.81
C ALA A 654 -12.25 27.78 -11.96
N GLY A 655 -11.48 28.87 -11.84
CA GLY A 655 -10.38 29.19 -12.75
C GLY A 655 -9.08 28.45 -12.44
N LYS A 656 -8.99 27.78 -11.30
CA LYS A 656 -7.78 27.10 -10.84
C LYS A 656 -7.86 25.59 -11.11
N ALA A 657 -6.78 25.02 -11.64
CA ALA A 657 -6.66 23.59 -11.88
C ALA A 657 -5.19 23.17 -11.98
N TYR A 658 -4.93 21.90 -11.76
CA TYR A 658 -3.61 21.27 -11.84
C TYR A 658 -3.58 20.19 -12.92
N LEU A 659 -2.40 19.99 -13.51
CA LEU A 659 -2.14 18.94 -14.49
C LEU A 659 -0.92 18.11 -14.06
N ALA A 660 -1.02 16.79 -14.17
CA ALA A 660 0.13 15.88 -14.25
C ALA A 660 0.22 15.33 -15.67
N VAL A 661 1.36 15.56 -16.33
CA VAL A 661 1.63 15.12 -17.71
C VAL A 661 2.87 14.23 -17.73
N GLU A 662 2.82 13.12 -18.46
CA GLU A 662 3.96 12.21 -18.61
C GLU A 662 4.43 12.06 -20.06
N PHE A 663 5.75 11.89 -20.22
CA PHE A 663 6.42 11.75 -21.51
C PHE A 663 7.28 10.47 -21.58
N HIS A 664 7.10 9.54 -20.63
CA HIS A 664 7.91 8.32 -20.55
C HIS A 664 7.78 7.46 -21.83
N GLN A 665 6.58 7.45 -22.44
CA GLN A 665 6.28 6.76 -23.71
C GLN A 665 6.81 7.47 -24.97
N VAL A 666 7.63 8.52 -24.80
CA VAL A 666 8.50 9.10 -25.85
C VAL A 666 9.95 9.28 -25.35
N GLY A 667 10.35 8.55 -24.30
CA GLY A 667 11.73 8.53 -23.78
C GLY A 667 12.12 9.68 -22.85
N ASN A 668 11.16 10.43 -22.30
CA ASN A 668 11.42 11.55 -21.39
C ASN A 668 10.77 11.30 -20.01
N PHE A 669 11.61 11.10 -18.99
CA PHE A 669 11.22 10.68 -17.64
C PHE A 669 11.16 11.81 -16.61
N ALA A 670 11.42 13.06 -17.03
CA ALA A 670 11.36 14.21 -16.14
C ALA A 670 9.90 14.50 -15.67
N PRO A 671 9.70 15.07 -14.47
CA PRO A 671 8.39 15.50 -14.02
C PRO A 671 7.86 16.67 -14.86
N TYR A 672 6.56 16.63 -15.20
CA TYR A 672 5.81 17.74 -15.78
C TYR A 672 4.49 17.90 -15.02
N VAL A 673 4.49 18.84 -14.07
CA VAL A 673 3.33 19.21 -13.27
C VAL A 673 3.08 20.70 -13.46
N TYR A 674 1.82 21.10 -13.65
CA TYR A 674 1.44 22.48 -13.96
C TYR A 674 0.24 22.94 -13.14
N ARG A 675 0.17 24.26 -12.88
CA ARG A 675 -0.95 24.96 -12.24
C ARG A 675 -1.43 26.13 -13.11
N THR A 676 -2.74 26.28 -13.28
CA THR A 676 -3.40 27.51 -13.76
C THR A 676 -4.22 28.15 -12.64
N ASN A 677 -4.53 29.45 -12.77
CA ASN A 677 -5.45 30.19 -11.90
C ASN A 677 -6.45 31.04 -12.73
N ASP A 678 -6.53 30.83 -14.04
CA ASP A 678 -7.24 31.69 -14.99
C ASP A 678 -7.90 30.90 -16.14
N TYR A 679 -8.42 29.70 -15.85
CA TYR A 679 -9.07 28.80 -16.82
C TYR A 679 -8.12 28.35 -17.95
N GLY A 680 -6.81 28.28 -17.66
CA GLY A 680 -5.77 27.94 -18.62
C GLY A 680 -5.35 29.07 -19.56
N GLU A 681 -5.71 30.33 -19.30
CA GLU A 681 -5.16 31.49 -20.02
C GLU A 681 -3.63 31.63 -19.78
N SER A 682 -3.13 31.18 -18.61
CA SER A 682 -1.72 30.99 -18.29
C SER A 682 -1.47 29.79 -17.38
N TRP A 683 -0.22 29.31 -17.37
CA TRP A 683 0.22 28.12 -16.60
C TRP A 683 1.61 28.33 -16.01
N THR A 684 1.85 27.77 -14.83
CA THR A 684 3.17 27.70 -14.18
C THR A 684 3.59 26.24 -14.01
N LYS A 685 4.82 25.89 -14.38
CA LYS A 685 5.40 24.56 -14.06
C LYS A 685 5.79 24.53 -12.59
N ILE A 686 5.36 23.49 -11.88
CA ILE A 686 5.44 23.35 -10.41
C ILE A 686 6.06 22.01 -10.04
N THR A 687 7.38 21.87 -10.25
CA THR A 687 8.11 20.59 -10.13
C THR A 687 9.36 20.65 -9.25
N ASP A 688 9.64 21.78 -8.61
CA ASP A 688 10.81 21.95 -7.75
C ASP A 688 10.68 21.08 -6.49
N GLY A 689 11.77 20.46 -6.05
CA GLY A 689 11.79 19.54 -4.89
C GLY A 689 11.47 18.08 -5.23
N ILE A 690 10.96 17.80 -6.43
CA ILE A 690 10.86 16.41 -6.94
C ILE A 690 12.27 15.92 -7.28
N SER A 691 12.65 14.73 -6.82
CA SER A 691 13.95 14.11 -7.12
C SER A 691 14.12 13.86 -8.63
N ASP A 692 15.34 13.91 -9.16
CA ASP A 692 15.63 13.60 -10.57
C ASP A 692 16.06 12.12 -10.75
N SER A 693 15.34 11.38 -11.59
CA SER A 693 15.54 9.95 -11.86
C SER A 693 14.67 9.48 -13.04
N VAL A 694 14.89 8.25 -13.53
CA VAL A 694 14.00 7.63 -14.52
C VAL A 694 12.60 7.31 -13.97
N LEU A 695 12.37 7.39 -12.66
CA LEU A 695 11.10 7.11 -11.98
C LEU A 695 10.37 8.39 -11.51
N SER A 696 10.86 9.56 -11.90
CA SER A 696 10.41 10.85 -11.38
C SER A 696 9.21 11.47 -12.09
N PHE A 697 8.71 10.84 -13.15
CA PHE A 697 7.57 11.35 -13.91
C PHE A 697 6.26 11.25 -13.12
N ALA A 698 5.43 12.27 -13.25
CA ALA A 698 4.20 12.44 -12.46
C ALA A 698 3.05 11.56 -12.98
N ARG A 699 2.25 11.04 -12.06
CA ARG A 699 1.17 10.07 -12.31
C ARG A 699 -0.20 10.51 -11.80
N SER A 700 -0.25 11.19 -10.65
CA SER A 700 -1.49 11.69 -10.03
C SER A 700 -1.22 12.96 -9.22
N ILE A 701 -2.19 13.86 -9.10
CA ILE A 701 -2.12 15.10 -8.29
C ILE A 701 -3.48 15.36 -7.66
N GLN A 702 -3.50 15.89 -6.42
CA GLN A 702 -4.72 16.18 -5.67
C GLN A 702 -4.54 17.42 -4.77
N GLU A 703 -5.43 18.40 -4.89
CA GLU A 703 -5.57 19.53 -3.96
C GLU A 703 -6.29 19.10 -2.68
N ASP A 704 -5.85 19.67 -1.54
CA ASP A 704 -6.46 19.41 -0.24
C ASP A 704 -7.83 20.11 -0.10
N PRO A 705 -8.89 19.39 0.28
CA PRO A 705 -10.25 19.91 0.38
C PRO A 705 -10.52 20.77 1.62
N VAL A 706 -9.53 20.94 2.51
CA VAL A 706 -9.60 21.71 3.77
C VAL A 706 -8.63 22.90 3.76
N ARG A 707 -7.41 22.73 3.25
CA ARG A 707 -6.39 23.80 3.15
C ARG A 707 -6.07 24.16 1.69
N PRO A 708 -6.46 25.36 1.22
CA PRO A 708 -6.00 25.89 -0.06
C PRO A 708 -4.47 25.90 -0.15
N GLY A 709 -3.92 25.32 -1.22
CA GLY A 709 -2.48 25.25 -1.46
C GLY A 709 -1.71 24.21 -0.64
N LEU A 710 -2.39 23.33 0.11
CA LEU A 710 -1.84 22.03 0.45
C LEU A 710 -2.15 21.07 -0.70
N MET A 711 -1.13 20.35 -1.16
CA MET A 711 -1.18 19.50 -2.37
C MET A 711 -0.48 18.17 -2.13
N TYR A 712 -0.96 17.12 -2.80
CA TYR A 712 -0.35 15.79 -2.82
C TYR A 712 -0.09 15.36 -4.28
N LEU A 713 1.04 14.68 -4.52
CA LEU A 713 1.49 14.27 -5.86
C LEU A 713 2.06 12.85 -5.83
N GLY A 714 1.65 12.01 -6.77
CA GLY A 714 2.20 10.67 -6.99
C GLY A 714 3.09 10.60 -8.23
N THR A 715 4.27 9.97 -8.11
CA THR A 715 5.17 9.60 -9.22
C THR A 715 5.19 8.08 -9.48
N GLU A 716 6.07 7.61 -10.37
CA GLU A 716 6.28 6.18 -10.65
C GLU A 716 6.88 5.39 -9.46
N ASN A 717 7.36 6.06 -8.41
CA ASN A 717 7.85 5.37 -7.21
C ASN A 717 7.53 6.03 -5.85
N ALA A 718 7.14 7.31 -5.79
CA ALA A 718 6.99 8.03 -4.52
C ALA A 718 5.77 8.96 -4.46
N VAL A 719 5.30 9.25 -3.24
CA VAL A 719 4.32 10.30 -2.93
C VAL A 719 5.04 11.52 -2.35
N TYR A 720 4.58 12.71 -2.75
CA TYR A 720 5.08 14.00 -2.31
C TYR A 720 3.93 14.86 -1.75
N VAL A 721 4.29 15.79 -0.86
CA VAL A 721 3.44 16.86 -0.33
C VAL A 721 4.01 18.23 -0.70
N SER A 722 3.15 19.23 -0.90
CA SER A 722 3.51 20.64 -1.05
C SER A 722 2.63 21.46 -0.11
N PHE A 723 3.24 22.30 0.74
CA PHE A 723 2.52 23.21 1.63
C PHE A 723 2.26 24.61 1.01
N ASN A 724 2.72 24.82 -0.24
CA ASN A 724 2.80 26.10 -0.94
C ASN A 724 2.34 26.01 -2.40
N ASP A 725 1.19 25.36 -2.65
CA ASP A 725 0.44 25.44 -3.91
C ASP A 725 1.17 24.85 -5.13
N GLY A 726 2.10 23.92 -4.88
CA GLY A 726 2.98 23.26 -5.85
C GLY A 726 4.36 23.90 -5.99
N ASP A 727 4.61 25.07 -5.39
CA ASP A 727 5.84 25.83 -5.60
C ASP A 727 7.11 25.11 -5.08
N GLN A 728 7.00 24.23 -4.07
CA GLN A 728 8.07 23.30 -3.65
C GLN A 728 7.47 21.98 -3.11
N TRP A 729 7.95 20.83 -3.61
CA TRP A 729 7.55 19.49 -3.16
C TRP A 729 8.54 18.88 -2.15
N GLN A 730 8.02 18.06 -1.25
CA GLN A 730 8.78 17.26 -0.28
C GLN A 730 8.26 15.82 -0.26
N PRO A 731 9.08 14.78 -0.05
CA PRO A 731 8.58 13.41 0.05
C PRO A 731 7.60 13.23 1.23
N LEU A 732 6.48 12.54 0.99
CA LEU A 732 5.54 12.05 2.01
C LEU A 732 5.54 10.52 2.03
N GLN A 733 6.67 9.89 1.73
CA GLN A 733 6.74 8.43 1.59
C GLN A 733 6.62 7.68 2.93
N THR A 734 7.22 8.26 3.99
CA THR A 734 7.30 7.72 5.36
C THR A 734 7.60 6.22 5.42
N ASN A 735 6.62 5.35 5.68
CA ASN A 735 6.79 3.89 5.71
C ASN A 735 6.08 3.15 4.57
N MET A 736 5.57 3.85 3.55
CA MET A 736 5.00 3.21 2.37
C MET A 736 6.13 2.73 1.46
N PRO A 737 6.16 1.46 1.01
CA PRO A 737 7.17 0.98 0.08
C PRO A 737 7.09 1.69 -1.28
N ALA A 738 8.19 1.72 -2.03
CA ALA A 738 8.21 2.37 -3.34
C ALA A 738 7.23 1.70 -4.31
N ALA A 739 6.36 2.48 -4.96
CA ALA A 739 5.39 1.94 -5.92
C ALA A 739 4.87 3.04 -6.86
N PRO A 740 4.39 2.67 -8.06
CA PRO A 740 3.67 3.61 -8.92
C PRO A 740 2.37 4.11 -8.30
N ASN A 741 2.24 5.43 -8.13
CA ASN A 741 1.09 6.05 -7.48
C ASN A 741 0.06 6.51 -8.53
N TYR A 742 -0.77 5.56 -8.97
CA TYR A 742 -1.74 5.79 -10.05
C TYR A 742 -2.95 6.63 -9.62
N GLY A 743 -3.28 6.69 -8.33
CA GLY A 743 -4.37 7.53 -7.83
C GLY A 743 -4.19 7.94 -6.37
N LEU A 744 -4.69 9.13 -6.05
CA LEU A 744 -4.77 9.72 -4.73
C LEU A 744 -6.21 10.22 -4.54
N VAL A 745 -6.84 9.93 -3.41
CA VAL A 745 -8.17 10.48 -3.03
C VAL A 745 -8.17 10.79 -1.54
N ILE A 746 -8.79 11.91 -1.16
CA ILE A 746 -8.96 12.32 0.23
C ILE A 746 -10.41 12.04 0.65
N GLN A 747 -10.60 11.20 1.68
CA GLN A 747 -11.94 10.87 2.19
C GLN A 747 -12.36 11.94 3.19
N GLU A 748 -13.25 12.86 2.80
CA GLU A 748 -13.53 14.09 3.57
C GLU A 748 -14.22 13.87 4.93
N HIS A 749 -14.94 12.77 5.16
CA HIS A 749 -15.60 12.52 6.45
C HIS A 749 -14.64 12.04 7.54
N PHE A 750 -13.60 11.29 7.16
CA PHE A 750 -12.55 10.86 8.07
C PHE A 750 -11.31 11.76 7.99
N ASN A 751 -11.14 12.53 6.92
CA ASN A 751 -9.94 13.30 6.59
C ASN A 751 -8.70 12.40 6.39
N ASP A 752 -8.86 11.27 5.69
CA ASP A 752 -7.80 10.30 5.41
C ASP A 752 -7.31 10.42 3.95
N LEU A 753 -6.00 10.31 3.69
CA LEU A 753 -5.45 10.19 2.33
C LEU A 753 -5.36 8.71 1.94
N VAL A 754 -6.02 8.35 0.84
CA VAL A 754 -6.04 6.99 0.29
C VAL A 754 -5.23 6.95 -1.00
N VAL A 755 -4.27 6.03 -1.07
CA VAL A 755 -3.34 5.87 -2.20
C VAL A 755 -3.66 4.57 -2.94
N GLY A 756 -3.89 4.66 -4.24
CA GLY A 756 -3.97 3.53 -5.17
C GLY A 756 -2.61 3.26 -5.80
N THR A 757 -1.92 2.23 -5.33
CA THR A 757 -0.63 1.82 -5.90
C THR A 757 -0.81 0.75 -6.98
N TYR A 758 -0.07 0.87 -8.08
CA TYR A 758 0.02 -0.20 -9.07
C TYR A 758 1.13 -1.17 -8.66
N GLY A 759 0.92 -1.96 -7.61
CA GLY A 759 1.84 -3.05 -7.23
C GLY A 759 1.99 -3.35 -5.74
N ARG A 760 1.40 -2.56 -4.83
CA ARG A 760 1.35 -2.83 -3.38
C ARG A 760 -0.06 -2.63 -2.79
N GLY A 761 -1.13 -2.69 -3.61
CA GLY A 761 -2.51 -2.52 -3.16
C GLY A 761 -2.89 -1.08 -2.78
N PHE A 762 -3.92 -0.93 -1.94
CA PHE A 762 -4.30 0.35 -1.35
C PHE A 762 -3.61 0.58 -0.01
N TRP A 763 -3.22 1.83 0.21
CA TRP A 763 -2.67 2.32 1.47
C TRP A 763 -3.50 3.51 1.97
N ILE A 764 -3.61 3.65 3.28
CA ILE A 764 -4.26 4.81 3.93
C ILE A 764 -3.24 5.48 4.84
N LEU A 765 -3.08 6.79 4.71
CA LEU A 765 -2.56 7.65 5.76
C LEU A 765 -3.77 8.24 6.50
N ASP A 766 -4.02 7.74 7.71
CA ASP A 766 -5.13 8.23 8.53
C ASP A 766 -4.89 9.69 8.96
N ASP A 767 -5.95 10.49 9.01
CA ASP A 767 -5.99 11.83 9.64
C ASP A 767 -4.94 12.84 9.14
N LEU A 768 -5.28 13.61 8.11
CA LEU A 768 -4.48 14.69 7.51
C LEU A 768 -4.49 16.00 8.31
N SER A 769 -5.32 16.09 9.36
CA SER A 769 -5.50 17.29 10.19
C SER A 769 -4.19 17.98 10.63
N PRO A 770 -3.12 17.28 11.08
CA PRO A 770 -1.87 17.95 11.43
C PRO A 770 -1.13 18.54 10.21
N LEU A 771 -1.18 17.92 9.03
CA LEU A 771 -0.56 18.49 7.80
C LEU A 771 -1.32 19.75 7.35
N GLN A 772 -2.66 19.70 7.40
CA GLN A 772 -3.51 20.84 7.10
C GLN A 772 -3.24 22.00 8.07
N GLN A 773 -3.17 21.73 9.37
CA GLN A 773 -2.95 22.74 10.40
C GLN A 773 -1.49 23.19 10.56
N LEU A 774 -0.50 22.56 9.91
CA LEU A 774 0.91 22.92 10.01
C LEU A 774 1.24 24.25 9.28
N THR A 775 1.00 25.37 9.94
CA THR A 775 1.38 26.71 9.48
C THR A 775 2.83 27.05 9.90
N PRO A 776 3.43 28.13 9.34
CA PRO A 776 4.73 28.62 9.80
C PRO A 776 4.75 28.98 11.30
N GLU A 777 3.64 29.48 11.85
CA GLU A 777 3.50 29.79 13.28
C GLU A 777 3.55 28.51 14.15
N VAL A 778 2.93 27.42 13.68
CA VAL A 778 3.00 26.11 14.35
C VAL A 778 4.41 25.54 14.27
N ALA A 779 5.02 25.53 13.09
CA ALA A 779 6.36 24.98 12.88
C ALA A 779 7.48 25.73 13.63
N ASN A 780 7.25 27.00 14.00
CA ASN A 780 8.15 27.80 14.84
C ASN A 780 7.72 27.83 16.32
N SER A 781 6.78 26.99 16.74
CA SER A 781 6.32 26.91 18.13
C SER A 781 7.10 25.85 18.93
N GLU A 782 7.18 26.04 20.24
CA GLU A 782 7.76 25.08 21.19
C GLU A 782 6.91 23.80 21.27
N ALA A 783 5.58 23.96 21.26
CA ALA A 783 4.60 22.89 21.12
C ALA A 783 3.26 23.43 20.60
N HIS A 784 2.48 22.59 19.93
CA HIS A 784 1.11 22.94 19.50
C HIS A 784 0.18 21.71 19.50
N LEU A 785 -0.92 21.75 20.24
CA LEU A 785 -1.98 20.75 20.16
C LEU A 785 -2.91 21.06 18.98
N PHE A 786 -2.89 20.20 17.95
CA PHE A 786 -3.77 20.32 16.79
C PHE A 786 -5.23 20.03 17.16
N GLU A 787 -6.18 20.70 16.52
CA GLU A 787 -7.61 20.41 16.65
C GLU A 787 -7.89 18.97 16.13
N PRO A 788 -8.41 18.05 16.96
CA PRO A 788 -8.59 16.66 16.58
C PRO A 788 -9.90 16.45 15.82
N ARG A 789 -9.88 15.57 14.80
CA ARG A 789 -11.09 15.17 14.07
C ARG A 789 -12.12 14.50 15.01
N PRO A 790 -13.44 14.63 14.74
CA PRO A 790 -14.45 13.80 15.40
C PRO A 790 -14.15 12.32 15.22
N THR A 791 -14.43 11.50 16.24
CA THR A 791 -14.14 10.07 16.25
C THR A 791 -15.40 9.24 16.49
N TYR A 792 -15.46 8.05 15.92
CA TYR A 792 -16.58 7.12 16.10
C TYR A 792 -16.26 6.03 17.12
N ARG A 793 -17.14 5.86 18.11
CA ARG A 793 -17.14 4.78 19.10
C ARG A 793 -17.59 3.45 18.47
N LEU A 794 -16.86 3.00 17.45
CA LEU A 794 -17.20 1.83 16.63
C LEU A 794 -17.27 0.55 17.46
N HIS A 795 -18.21 -0.32 17.12
CA HIS A 795 -18.31 -1.68 17.66
C HIS A 795 -17.76 -2.73 16.71
N ASN A 796 -17.25 -3.82 17.29
CA ASN A 796 -16.80 -4.98 16.52
C ASN A 796 -17.98 -5.71 15.87
N ILE A 797 -17.75 -6.27 14.69
CA ILE A 797 -18.67 -7.16 13.97
C ILE A 797 -18.13 -8.60 13.95
N THR A 798 -19.00 -9.56 13.68
CA THR A 798 -18.62 -10.97 13.52
C THR A 798 -17.66 -11.16 12.35
N SER A 799 -16.45 -11.68 12.61
CA SER A 799 -15.45 -11.96 11.59
C SER A 799 -15.94 -12.94 10.52
N PRO A 800 -15.61 -12.74 9.23
CA PRO A 800 -15.81 -13.75 8.19
C PRO A 800 -14.86 -14.94 8.41
N GLN A 801 -15.09 -16.04 7.67
CA GLN A 801 -14.12 -17.12 7.63
C GLN A 801 -12.84 -16.65 6.92
N ALA A 802 -11.74 -16.61 7.67
CA ALA A 802 -10.40 -16.26 7.20
C ALA A 802 -9.39 -17.36 7.57
N MET A 803 -8.21 -17.32 6.94
CA MET A 803 -7.07 -18.12 7.39
C MET A 803 -6.42 -17.41 8.58
N PRO A 804 -6.16 -18.07 9.73
CA PRO A 804 -5.44 -17.45 10.82
C PRO A 804 -4.02 -17.08 10.39
N ASN A 805 -3.59 -15.84 10.68
CA ASN A 805 -2.29 -15.30 10.32
C ASN A 805 -2.01 -15.32 8.80
N ASP A 806 -3.00 -14.99 7.95
CA ASP A 806 -2.75 -14.84 6.51
C ASP A 806 -1.80 -13.66 6.26
N PRO A 807 -0.62 -13.85 5.62
CA PRO A 807 0.35 -12.78 5.38
C PRO A 807 -0.13 -11.71 4.38
N SER A 808 -1.29 -11.93 3.76
CA SER A 808 -1.92 -10.99 2.83
C SER A 808 -3.08 -10.19 3.44
N ASP A 809 -3.36 -10.35 4.74
CA ASP A 809 -4.35 -9.54 5.46
C ASP A 809 -3.94 -8.06 5.57
N GLY A 810 -4.92 -7.16 5.47
CA GLY A 810 -4.73 -5.72 5.64
C GLY A 810 -4.79 -5.27 7.11
N GLU A 811 -4.50 -4.00 7.35
CA GLU A 811 -4.36 -3.41 8.68
C GLU A 811 -5.49 -2.42 8.98
N ASN A 812 -6.19 -2.63 10.09
CA ASN A 812 -7.11 -1.65 10.66
C ASN A 812 -6.32 -0.47 11.26
N PRO A 813 -6.92 0.73 11.33
CA PRO A 813 -6.35 1.80 12.15
C PRO A 813 -6.39 1.39 13.64
N PRO A 814 -5.55 1.98 14.49
CA PRO A 814 -5.71 1.89 15.94
C PRO A 814 -7.11 2.35 16.37
N TYR A 815 -7.63 1.79 17.46
CA TYR A 815 -8.97 2.10 17.91
C TYR A 815 -9.04 3.47 18.62
N GLY A 816 -10.01 4.30 18.24
CA GLY A 816 -10.40 5.49 18.98
C GLY A 816 -10.02 6.83 18.34
N ALA A 817 -9.62 7.80 19.15
CA ALA A 817 -9.30 9.16 18.71
C ALA A 817 -7.81 9.30 18.37
N SER A 818 -7.49 9.78 17.17
CA SER A 818 -6.14 10.24 16.83
C SER A 818 -5.89 11.61 17.45
N ILE A 819 -4.95 11.68 18.40
CA ILE A 819 -4.53 12.93 19.05
C ILE A 819 -3.17 13.33 18.46
N ASN A 820 -3.12 14.49 17.80
CA ASN A 820 -1.94 14.98 17.09
C ASN A 820 -1.39 16.24 17.78
N TYR A 821 -0.07 16.38 17.86
CA TYR A 821 0.57 17.61 18.37
C TYR A 821 1.95 17.81 17.73
N TRP A 822 2.39 19.06 17.67
CA TRP A 822 3.73 19.47 17.29
C TRP A 822 4.62 19.62 18.53
N LEU A 823 5.90 19.26 18.43
CA LEU A 823 6.97 19.66 19.33
C LEU A 823 8.10 20.32 18.52
N GLY A 824 8.56 21.48 18.95
CA GLY A 824 9.77 22.12 18.39
C GLY A 824 11.04 21.47 18.92
N SER A 825 12.19 21.86 18.38
CA SER A 825 13.52 21.30 18.73
C SER A 825 13.94 21.49 20.21
N ASP A 826 13.35 22.47 20.92
CA ASP A 826 13.52 22.66 22.37
C ASP A 826 12.54 21.81 23.21
N GLY A 827 11.50 21.21 22.61
CA GLY A 827 10.35 20.54 23.25
C GLY A 827 10.61 19.16 23.85
N ASN A 828 11.79 18.93 24.41
CA ASN A 828 12.24 17.63 24.96
C ASN A 828 11.87 17.44 26.45
N GLY A 829 10.70 17.92 26.86
CA GLY A 829 10.21 17.87 28.24
C GLY A 829 9.36 16.63 28.55
N ASP A 830 8.80 16.57 29.76
CA ASP A 830 7.81 15.55 30.10
C ASP A 830 6.47 15.90 29.42
N VAL A 831 6.05 15.09 28.44
CA VAL A 831 4.79 15.26 27.68
C VAL A 831 3.73 14.32 28.23
N SER A 832 2.58 14.86 28.63
CA SER A 832 1.39 14.06 28.97
C SER A 832 0.12 14.63 28.33
N ILE A 833 -0.84 13.75 28.05
CA ILE A 833 -2.10 14.09 27.41
C ILE A 833 -3.25 13.62 28.31
N ARG A 834 -4.00 14.58 28.86
CA ARG A 834 -5.22 14.30 29.64
C ARG A 834 -6.44 14.42 28.75
N ILE A 835 -7.39 13.52 28.94
CA ILE A 835 -8.75 13.62 28.40
C ILE A 835 -9.69 13.96 29.54
N GLU A 836 -10.46 15.03 29.42
CA GLU A 836 -11.40 15.53 30.42
C GLU A 836 -12.83 15.53 29.86
N ASN A 837 -13.82 15.17 30.69
CA ASN A 837 -15.23 15.14 30.27
C ASN A 837 -15.90 16.54 30.29
N ASP A 838 -17.21 16.58 30.01
CA ASP A 838 -18.05 17.79 30.02
C ASP A 838 -18.10 18.54 31.37
N ARG A 839 -17.57 17.95 32.45
CA ARG A 839 -17.49 18.51 33.80
C ARG A 839 -16.08 18.94 34.21
N GLY A 840 -15.06 18.69 33.38
CA GLY A 840 -13.65 18.87 33.72
C GLY A 840 -13.12 17.77 34.65
N GLU A 841 -13.72 16.59 34.68
CA GLU A 841 -13.18 15.42 35.38
C GLU A 841 -12.23 14.68 34.42
N THR A 842 -10.99 14.42 34.84
CA THR A 842 -10.04 13.64 34.03
C THR A 842 -10.51 12.19 33.88
N VAL A 843 -10.80 11.81 32.65
CA VAL A 843 -11.26 10.49 32.22
C VAL A 843 -10.09 9.56 31.97
N ARG A 844 -9.02 10.07 31.36
CA ARG A 844 -7.83 9.31 30.97
C ARG A 844 -6.58 10.17 30.93
N THR A 845 -5.42 9.61 31.29
CA THR A 845 -4.08 10.13 30.99
C THR A 845 -3.37 9.20 30.01
N ILE A 846 -2.56 9.78 29.12
CA ILE A 846 -1.77 9.10 28.09
C ILE A 846 -0.38 9.75 28.06
N ASP A 847 0.68 8.94 28.11
CA ASP A 847 2.05 9.43 27.97
C ASP A 847 2.32 9.88 26.52
N GLY A 848 2.99 11.01 26.36
CA GLY A 848 3.37 11.53 25.05
C GLY A 848 4.61 10.88 24.45
N THR A 849 4.79 11.05 23.15
CA THR A 849 6.05 10.82 22.43
C THR A 849 6.78 12.15 22.26
N THR A 850 8.12 12.11 22.27
CA THR A 850 8.97 13.31 22.34
C THR A 850 9.84 13.48 21.08
N HIS A 851 9.27 13.26 19.88
CA HIS A 851 9.99 13.47 18.62
C HIS A 851 9.87 14.94 18.19
N GLU A 852 10.88 15.49 17.49
CA GLU A 852 10.75 16.82 16.88
C GLU A 852 9.77 16.75 15.69
N GLY A 853 8.78 17.65 15.66
CA GLY A 853 7.74 17.70 14.65
C GLY A 853 6.40 17.10 15.08
N ILE A 854 5.67 16.50 14.14
CA ILE A 854 4.33 15.94 14.33
C ILE A 854 4.41 14.60 15.07
N ASN A 855 3.84 14.58 16.26
CA ASN A 855 3.62 13.40 17.10
C ASN A 855 2.14 12.99 17.04
N ARG A 856 1.86 11.69 17.19
CA ARG A 856 0.51 11.13 17.24
C ARG A 856 0.41 10.06 18.32
N VAL A 857 -0.57 10.19 19.21
CA VAL A 857 -1.02 9.14 20.12
C VAL A 857 -2.49 8.81 19.84
N TRP A 858 -2.99 7.73 20.46
CA TRP A 858 -4.38 7.30 20.30
C TRP A 858 -5.05 7.14 21.65
N TRP A 859 -6.18 7.83 21.85
CA TRP A 859 -7.07 7.55 22.97
C TRP A 859 -8.06 6.47 22.54
N ASP A 860 -8.01 5.31 23.21
CA ASP A 860 -8.84 4.13 22.96
C ASP A 860 -10.32 4.29 23.37
N LEU A 861 -10.77 5.54 23.56
CA LEU A 861 -12.10 5.94 24.06
C LEU A 861 -12.43 5.34 25.44
N ARG A 862 -11.40 5.02 26.23
CA ARG A 862 -11.56 4.34 27.52
C ARG A 862 -11.09 5.17 28.69
N SER A 863 -11.73 4.94 29.83
CA SER A 863 -11.32 5.48 31.13
C SER A 863 -9.90 5.04 31.50
N GLU A 864 -9.33 5.72 32.49
CA GLU A 864 -8.20 5.21 33.27
C GLU A 864 -8.51 3.78 33.79
N PRO A 865 -7.55 2.84 33.78
CA PRO A 865 -7.72 1.53 34.41
C PRO A 865 -8.12 1.64 35.89
N SER A 866 -8.90 0.67 36.38
CA SER A 866 -8.96 0.37 37.81
C SER A 866 -7.58 -0.07 38.30
N ALA A 867 -7.31 -0.01 39.60
CA ALA A 867 -6.07 -0.57 40.13
C ALA A 867 -5.91 -2.06 39.78
N GLU A 868 -4.66 -2.50 39.66
CA GLU A 868 -4.35 -3.91 39.43
C GLU A 868 -4.40 -4.73 40.74
N ILE A 869 -4.93 -5.96 40.67
CA ILE A 869 -4.90 -6.92 41.78
C ILE A 869 -3.51 -7.58 41.83
N LYS A 870 -2.67 -7.21 42.80
CA LYS A 870 -1.28 -7.71 42.91
C LYS A 870 -1.15 -8.79 43.99
N LEU A 871 -1.14 -10.06 43.58
CA LEU A 871 -1.04 -11.22 44.48
C LEU A 871 0.41 -11.48 44.88
N ARG A 872 0.75 -11.29 46.16
CA ARG A 872 2.10 -11.34 46.75
C ARG A 872 2.39 -12.67 47.47
N THR A 873 1.38 -13.54 47.57
CA THR A 873 1.48 -14.90 48.06
C THR A 873 1.41 -15.93 46.93
N LYS A 874 2.07 -17.09 47.13
CA LYS A 874 2.03 -18.19 46.16
C LYS A 874 0.62 -18.81 46.11
N PRO A 875 0.18 -19.36 44.96
CA PRO A 875 -1.10 -20.06 44.87
C PRO A 875 -1.15 -21.22 45.87
N ILE A 876 -2.32 -21.47 46.47
CA ILE A 876 -2.48 -22.61 47.40
C ILE A 876 -2.31 -23.91 46.59
N TYR A 877 -1.42 -24.80 47.05
CA TYR A 877 -0.90 -25.99 46.33
C TYR A 877 -0.04 -25.68 45.08
N GLY A 878 0.41 -24.45 44.92
CA GLY A 878 1.23 -23.95 43.80
C GLY A 878 2.63 -23.51 44.20
N GLU A 879 3.26 -24.15 45.19
CA GLU A 879 4.59 -23.78 45.73
C GLU A 879 5.70 -23.71 44.66
N TRP A 880 5.56 -24.49 43.58
CA TRP A 880 6.46 -24.51 42.42
C TRP A 880 6.45 -23.22 41.60
N LEU A 881 5.39 -22.40 41.71
CA LEU A 881 5.27 -21.15 40.97
C LEU A 881 6.15 -20.08 41.62
N ASP A 882 7.00 -19.44 40.83
CA ASP A 882 7.79 -18.29 41.26
C ASP A 882 6.97 -16.99 41.13
N LEU A 883 7.28 -16.00 41.97
CA LEU A 883 6.72 -14.65 41.92
C LEU A 883 7.71 -13.61 41.36
N GLY A 884 8.93 -14.04 41.01
CA GLY A 884 9.96 -13.18 40.42
C GLY A 884 10.49 -12.12 41.39
N ASP A 885 11.32 -11.21 40.85
CA ASP A 885 12.02 -10.20 41.65
C ASP A 885 11.08 -9.17 42.30
N GLU A 886 9.96 -8.84 41.65
CA GLU A 886 8.91 -7.98 42.22
C GLU A 886 8.09 -8.67 43.32
N ARG A 887 8.15 -10.01 43.41
CA ARG A 887 7.45 -10.85 44.41
C ARG A 887 5.92 -10.76 44.37
N TRP A 888 5.34 -10.46 43.22
CA TRP A 888 3.88 -10.52 43.02
C TRP A 888 3.52 -11.00 41.60
N ARG A 889 2.24 -11.32 41.40
CA ARG A 889 1.66 -11.71 40.11
C ARG A 889 0.25 -11.14 39.96
N SER A 890 -0.18 -10.90 38.72
CA SER A 890 -1.53 -10.37 38.47
C SER A 890 -2.62 -11.36 38.90
N GLY A 891 -3.62 -10.88 39.65
CA GLY A 891 -4.81 -11.63 40.06
C GLY A 891 -5.97 -11.54 39.08
N GLY A 892 -5.93 -10.56 38.18
CA GLY A 892 -6.95 -10.29 37.17
C GLY A 892 -6.66 -8.95 36.48
N GLY A 893 -7.03 -8.84 35.21
CA GLY A 893 -6.83 -7.61 34.44
C GLY A 893 -7.68 -6.45 34.95
N GLU A 894 -7.18 -5.24 34.71
CA GLU A 894 -7.77 -3.96 35.08
C GLU A 894 -9.09 -3.70 34.32
N ILE A 895 -9.93 -2.83 34.89
CA ILE A 895 -11.24 -2.48 34.35
C ILE A 895 -11.21 -1.04 33.80
N THR A 896 -11.47 -0.91 32.51
CA THR A 896 -11.75 0.38 31.85
C THR A 896 -13.19 0.46 31.37
N VAL A 897 -13.82 1.62 31.52
CA VAL A 897 -15.12 1.96 30.93
C VAL A 897 -14.89 2.35 29.46
N LEU A 898 -15.81 2.03 28.54
CA LEU A 898 -15.80 2.57 27.18
C LEU A 898 -16.72 3.79 27.14
N GLU A 899 -16.12 4.96 27.07
CA GLU A 899 -16.76 6.26 27.34
C GLU A 899 -17.85 6.62 26.33
N PRO A 900 -18.94 7.30 26.74
CA PRO A 900 -20.09 7.56 25.88
C PRO A 900 -19.80 8.60 24.77
N PRO A 901 -20.61 8.64 23.70
CA PRO A 901 -20.67 9.78 22.79
C PRO A 901 -20.88 11.09 23.55
N GLY A 902 -20.18 12.15 23.15
CA GLY A 902 -20.14 13.41 23.90
C GLY A 902 -18.95 14.29 23.51
N ALA A 903 -18.92 15.50 24.08
CA ALA A 903 -17.78 16.41 23.96
C ALA A 903 -16.78 16.17 25.10
N TYR A 904 -15.51 16.12 24.74
CA TYR A 904 -14.37 15.95 25.64
C TYR A 904 -13.34 17.05 25.38
N THR A 905 -12.58 17.42 26.41
CA THR A 905 -11.43 18.32 26.27
C THR A 905 -10.15 17.50 26.25
N VAL A 906 -9.33 17.69 25.23
CA VAL A 906 -7.98 17.14 25.13
C VAL A 906 -7.03 18.19 25.67
N VAL A 907 -6.21 17.83 26.67
CA VAL A 907 -5.21 18.70 27.29
C VAL A 907 -3.82 18.14 27.04
N LEU A 908 -3.00 18.85 26.28
CA LEU A 908 -1.57 18.59 26.14
C LEU A 908 -0.84 19.36 27.23
N ASP A 909 -0.07 18.68 28.08
CA ASP A 909 0.79 19.28 29.10
C ASP A 909 2.27 18.99 28.77
N LEU A 910 3.07 20.05 28.66
CA LEU A 910 4.53 20.01 28.47
C LEU A 910 5.21 20.79 29.60
N ASP A 911 5.86 20.09 30.52
CA ASP A 911 6.52 20.66 31.72
C ASP A 911 5.60 21.56 32.60
N GLY A 912 4.30 21.24 32.69
CA GLY A 912 3.32 22.05 33.44
C GLY A 912 2.76 23.24 32.65
N ARG A 913 2.73 23.15 31.31
CA ARG A 913 2.23 24.18 30.39
C ARG A 913 1.18 23.57 29.48
N GLU A 914 -0.08 23.83 29.81
CA GLU A 914 -1.23 23.25 29.13
C GLU A 914 -1.62 23.97 27.83
N GLN A 915 -1.99 23.19 26.82
CA GLN A 915 -2.81 23.59 25.68
C GLN A 915 -4.05 22.70 25.60
N GLN A 916 -5.18 23.25 25.15
CA GLN A 916 -6.47 22.55 25.19
C GLN A 916 -7.20 22.63 23.84
N GLN A 917 -7.79 21.52 23.41
CA GLN A 917 -8.66 21.41 22.23
C GLN A 917 -9.94 20.64 22.56
N GLN A 918 -10.97 20.76 21.73
CA GLN A 918 -12.21 19.99 21.88
C GLN A 918 -12.20 18.76 20.98
N LEU A 919 -12.73 17.64 21.48
CA LEU A 919 -12.90 16.38 20.76
C LEU A 919 -14.36 15.94 20.86
N GLN A 920 -14.99 15.68 19.72
CA GLN A 920 -16.33 15.08 19.67
C GLN A 920 -16.22 13.57 19.47
N VAL A 921 -16.72 12.80 20.44
CA VAL A 921 -16.96 11.36 20.29
C VAL A 921 -18.39 11.17 19.77
N LEU A 922 -18.53 10.37 18.70
CA LEU A 922 -19.77 10.07 18.01
C LEU A 922 -20.18 8.61 18.23
N LYS A 923 -21.49 8.35 18.29
CA LYS A 923 -22.04 6.99 18.28
C LYS A 923 -21.68 6.26 16.98
N ASP A 924 -21.40 4.96 17.04
CA ASP A 924 -21.37 4.08 15.84
C ASP A 924 -22.75 4.11 15.14
N PRO A 925 -22.87 4.63 13.90
CA PRO A 925 -24.15 4.75 13.22
C PRO A 925 -24.75 3.40 12.80
N ASN A 926 -23.98 2.31 12.87
CA ASN A 926 -24.43 0.94 12.60
C ASN A 926 -24.97 0.24 13.85
N SER A 927 -24.90 0.88 15.03
CA SER A 927 -25.34 0.32 16.30
C SER A 927 -26.81 0.64 16.57
N GLU A 928 -27.58 -0.34 17.08
CA GLU A 928 -29.04 -0.18 17.27
C GLU A 928 -29.40 0.67 18.50
N GLY A 929 -28.59 0.65 19.57
CA GLY A 929 -28.86 1.37 20.82
C GLY A 929 -28.80 2.89 20.69
N SER A 930 -29.61 3.62 21.44
CA SER A 930 -29.61 5.10 21.47
C SER A 930 -28.50 5.66 22.37
N GLU A 931 -28.27 6.98 22.31
CA GLU A 931 -27.29 7.63 23.20
C GLU A 931 -27.76 7.60 24.66
N ASP A 932 -29.07 7.65 24.93
CA ASP A 932 -29.64 7.43 26.26
C ASP A 932 -29.35 6.00 26.78
N ASP A 933 -29.45 4.98 25.92
CA ASP A 933 -29.13 3.59 26.25
C ASP A 933 -27.63 3.41 26.60
N ILE A 934 -26.75 4.10 25.87
CA ILE A 934 -25.30 4.11 26.15
C ILE A 934 -25.02 4.81 27.49
N VAL A 935 -25.68 5.93 27.78
CA VAL A 935 -25.53 6.63 29.07
C VAL A 935 -25.98 5.74 30.23
N GLU A 936 -27.09 5.02 30.11
CA GLU A 936 -27.54 4.09 31.15
C GLU A 936 -26.59 2.89 31.30
N GLN A 937 -26.07 2.36 30.18
CA GLN A 937 -25.06 1.31 30.19
C GLN A 937 -23.79 1.75 30.91
N THR A 938 -23.22 2.89 30.51
CA THR A 938 -22.00 3.44 31.09
C THR A 938 -22.18 3.68 32.60
N ALA A 939 -23.32 4.23 33.03
CA ALA A 939 -23.61 4.42 34.45
C ALA A 939 -23.56 3.10 35.25
N MET A 940 -24.10 2.00 34.71
CA MET A 940 -24.01 0.67 35.34
C MET A 940 -22.57 0.13 35.32
N VAL A 941 -21.85 0.27 34.21
CA VAL A 941 -20.46 -0.20 34.06
C VAL A 941 -19.52 0.53 35.02
N SER A 942 -19.68 1.85 35.19
CA SER A 942 -18.89 2.64 36.15
C SER A 942 -19.19 2.23 37.60
N GLN A 943 -20.45 2.04 37.99
CA GLN A 943 -20.78 1.54 39.34
C GLN A 943 -20.16 0.15 39.59
N LEU A 944 -20.15 -0.74 38.59
CA LEU A 944 -19.51 -2.06 38.70
C LEU A 944 -17.98 -1.96 38.73
N ARG A 945 -17.38 -0.97 38.06
CA ARG A 945 -15.93 -0.67 38.15
C ARG A 945 -15.56 -0.20 39.57
N ASP A 946 -16.36 0.67 40.16
CA ASP A 946 -16.13 1.17 41.53
C ASP A 946 -16.33 0.05 42.58
N ASP A 947 -17.31 -0.82 42.38
CA ASP A 947 -17.46 -2.07 43.16
C ASP A 947 -16.23 -2.99 43.00
N HIS A 948 -15.68 -3.09 41.79
CA HIS A 948 -14.46 -3.88 41.54
C HIS A 948 -13.21 -3.25 42.20
N GLU A 949 -13.11 -1.92 42.21
CA GLU A 949 -12.04 -1.17 42.86
C GLU A 949 -12.04 -1.41 44.39
N LEU A 950 -13.21 -1.36 45.03
CA LEU A 950 -13.37 -1.70 46.45
C LEU A 950 -12.91 -3.14 46.77
N VAL A 951 -13.15 -4.09 45.87
CA VAL A 951 -12.68 -5.48 46.00
C VAL A 951 -11.17 -5.58 45.75
N THR A 952 -10.64 -4.84 44.78
CA THR A 952 -9.20 -4.80 44.47
C THR A 952 -8.39 -4.23 45.61
N ALA A 953 -8.83 -3.10 46.19
CA ALA A 953 -8.21 -2.51 47.38
C ALA A 953 -8.19 -3.50 48.56
N ALA A 954 -9.29 -4.25 48.77
CA ALA A 954 -9.36 -5.28 49.81
C ALA A 954 -8.39 -6.46 49.55
N ILE A 955 -8.30 -6.97 48.31
CA ILE A 955 -7.34 -8.05 47.98
C ILE A 955 -5.90 -7.55 48.16
N ASN A 956 -5.57 -6.36 47.64
CA ASN A 956 -4.23 -5.78 47.77
C ASN A 956 -3.84 -5.54 49.25
N GLN A 957 -4.79 -5.15 50.10
CA GLN A 957 -4.56 -5.03 51.55
C GLN A 957 -4.27 -6.39 52.20
N LEU A 958 -5.09 -7.42 51.90
CA LEU A 958 -4.91 -8.78 52.44
C LEU A 958 -3.57 -9.38 51.99
N GLU A 959 -3.25 -9.29 50.71
CA GLU A 959 -1.98 -9.77 50.14
C GLU A 959 -0.76 -9.03 50.71
N TRP A 960 -0.85 -7.73 50.99
CA TRP A 960 0.21 -6.99 51.67
C TRP A 960 0.40 -7.43 53.14
N ILE A 961 -0.69 -7.65 53.87
CA ILE A 961 -0.64 -8.17 55.25
C ILE A 961 -0.07 -9.59 55.27
N ARG A 962 -0.62 -10.51 54.48
CA ARG A 962 -0.22 -11.93 54.46
C ARG A 962 1.23 -12.13 54.02
N ARG A 963 1.73 -11.32 53.07
CA ARG A 963 3.16 -11.30 52.72
C ARG A 963 4.04 -11.00 53.94
N GLN A 964 3.70 -9.98 54.72
CA GLN A 964 4.42 -9.64 55.95
C GLN A 964 4.31 -10.76 57.00
N LEU A 965 3.16 -11.44 57.12
CA LEU A 965 3.01 -12.58 58.03
C LEU A 965 3.96 -13.73 57.67
N TYR A 966 4.11 -14.08 56.39
CA TYR A 966 5.02 -15.14 55.95
C TYR A 966 6.51 -14.77 56.09
N ASP A 967 6.88 -13.53 55.80
CA ASP A 967 8.24 -13.03 56.07
C ASP A 967 8.53 -13.03 57.59
N LEU A 968 7.55 -12.65 58.43
CA LEU A 968 7.66 -12.64 59.88
C LEU A 968 7.73 -14.04 60.51
N GLN A 969 6.89 -14.99 60.07
CA GLN A 969 6.97 -16.40 60.49
C GLN A 969 8.35 -16.99 60.17
N SER A 970 8.88 -16.73 58.96
CA SER A 970 10.21 -17.20 58.56
C SER A 970 11.29 -16.66 59.49
N VAL A 971 11.26 -15.36 59.80
CA VAL A 971 12.21 -14.71 60.73
C VAL A 971 12.07 -15.24 62.17
N LEU A 972 10.85 -15.51 62.64
CA LEU A 972 10.59 -16.03 63.98
C LEU A 972 11.00 -17.51 64.15
N ALA A 973 10.91 -18.31 63.08
CA ALA A 973 11.35 -19.70 63.08
C ALA A 973 12.89 -19.83 63.17
N ASP A 974 13.62 -18.91 62.53
CA ASP A 974 15.09 -18.83 62.64
C ASP A 974 15.57 -18.10 63.91
N ALA A 975 14.68 -17.46 64.67
CA ALA A 975 15.05 -16.63 65.82
C ALA A 975 15.34 -17.43 67.11
N PRO A 976 16.46 -17.17 67.81
CA PRO A 976 16.84 -17.89 69.02
C PRO A 976 16.03 -17.43 70.23
N GLY A 977 14.86 -18.04 70.44
CA GLY A 977 14.00 -17.77 71.59
C GLY A 977 12.93 -18.84 71.88
N GLY A 978 12.44 -19.54 70.85
CA GLY A 978 11.26 -20.40 70.96
C GLY A 978 9.99 -19.57 70.84
N HIS A 979 9.62 -19.23 69.61
CA HIS A 979 8.52 -18.32 69.28
C HIS A 979 7.22 -19.06 68.89
N ASP A 980 7.14 -20.35 69.18
CA ASP A 980 6.09 -21.28 68.72
C ASP A 980 4.68 -20.72 68.93
N SER A 981 4.35 -20.23 70.12
CA SER A 981 3.01 -19.66 70.42
C SER A 981 2.71 -18.33 69.72
N LEU A 982 3.73 -17.65 69.20
CA LEU A 982 3.59 -16.45 68.38
C LEU A 982 3.46 -16.81 66.89
N ILE A 983 4.12 -17.87 66.45
CA ILE A 983 3.93 -18.47 65.12
C ILE A 983 2.51 -19.03 65.01
N GLU A 984 2.02 -19.78 66.00
CA GLU A 984 0.63 -20.25 66.11
C GLU A 984 -0.37 -19.08 66.01
N ALA A 985 -0.12 -17.97 66.70
CA ALA A 985 -0.97 -16.77 66.63
C ALA A 985 -0.94 -16.07 65.27
N ILE A 986 0.18 -16.15 64.52
CA ILE A 986 0.25 -15.66 63.14
C ILE A 986 -0.47 -16.63 62.18
N GLU A 987 -0.37 -17.94 62.39
CA GLU A 987 -1.09 -18.96 61.61
C GLU A 987 -2.61 -18.84 61.79
N GLU A 988 -3.10 -18.59 63.00
CA GLU A 988 -4.53 -18.36 63.25
C GLU A 988 -5.05 -17.14 62.48
N VAL A 989 -4.29 -16.05 62.45
CA VAL A 989 -4.66 -14.80 61.75
C VAL A 989 -4.51 -14.89 60.23
N ASP A 990 -3.46 -15.53 59.70
CA ASP A 990 -3.42 -15.86 58.25
C ASP A 990 -4.59 -16.78 57.87
N GLY A 991 -5.02 -17.68 58.76
CA GLY A 991 -6.24 -18.46 58.62
C GLY A 991 -7.51 -17.61 58.45
N THR A 992 -7.71 -16.53 59.22
CA THR A 992 -8.87 -15.64 59.04
C THR A 992 -8.75 -14.76 57.80
N LEU A 993 -7.53 -14.32 57.45
CA LEU A 993 -7.26 -13.56 56.23
C LEU A 993 -7.49 -14.39 54.96
N ILE A 994 -6.98 -15.63 54.88
CA ILE A 994 -7.25 -16.59 53.79
C ILE A 994 -8.76 -16.85 53.66
N SER A 995 -9.46 -17.04 54.78
CA SER A 995 -10.91 -17.31 54.80
C SER A 995 -11.76 -16.14 54.27
N ALA A 996 -11.25 -14.91 54.36
CA ALA A 996 -11.85 -13.73 53.74
C ALA A 996 -11.41 -13.55 52.28
N GLU A 997 -10.13 -13.77 51.97
CA GLU A 997 -9.56 -13.58 50.64
C GLU A 997 -10.12 -14.58 49.62
N GLU A 998 -10.30 -15.87 49.99
CA GLU A 998 -10.80 -16.89 49.07
C GLU A 998 -12.23 -16.62 48.57
N LYS A 999 -12.96 -15.70 49.23
CA LYS A 999 -14.29 -15.24 48.81
C LYS A 999 -14.22 -14.09 47.81
N LEU A 1000 -13.15 -13.29 47.82
CA LEU A 1000 -12.90 -12.23 46.85
C LEU A 1000 -12.26 -12.77 45.56
N ILE A 1001 -11.25 -13.62 45.70
CA ILE A 1001 -10.41 -14.12 44.58
C ILE A 1001 -10.06 -15.62 44.73
N GLN A 1002 -9.83 -16.30 43.61
CA GLN A 1002 -9.56 -17.74 43.61
C GLN A 1002 -8.07 -18.04 43.82
N MET A 1003 -7.66 -18.13 45.09
CA MET A 1003 -6.26 -18.30 45.53
C MET A 1003 -5.55 -19.57 44.98
N LYS A 1004 -6.29 -20.54 44.42
CA LYS A 1004 -5.74 -21.76 43.79
C LYS A 1004 -5.39 -21.59 42.31
N ARG A 1005 -5.65 -20.43 41.69
CA ARG A 1005 -5.27 -20.15 40.29
C ARG A 1005 -3.79 -19.81 40.20
N THR A 1006 -3.05 -20.60 39.43
CA THR A 1006 -1.64 -20.33 39.08
C THR A 1006 -1.50 -19.28 37.98
N GLY A 1007 -2.56 -19.08 37.17
CA GLY A 1007 -2.50 -18.32 35.91
C GLY A 1007 -2.24 -19.22 34.69
N THR A 1008 -1.92 -20.50 34.90
CA THR A 1008 -1.60 -21.47 33.84
C THR A 1008 -2.71 -22.53 33.69
N GLY A 1009 -2.52 -23.46 32.75
CA GLY A 1009 -3.25 -24.75 32.73
C GLY A 1009 -4.78 -24.68 32.64
N GLN A 1010 -5.33 -23.54 32.21
CA GLN A 1010 -6.77 -23.23 32.24
C GLN A 1010 -7.41 -23.37 33.63
N ASP A 1011 -6.73 -23.01 34.73
CA ASP A 1011 -7.25 -23.15 36.10
C ASP A 1011 -8.64 -22.53 36.34
N GLN A 1012 -9.05 -21.56 35.51
CA GLN A 1012 -10.39 -20.98 35.49
C GLN A 1012 -11.54 -21.97 35.23
N ILE A 1013 -11.31 -23.11 34.57
CA ILE A 1013 -12.32 -24.17 34.41
C ILE A 1013 -12.30 -25.21 35.55
N ARG A 1014 -11.27 -25.19 36.40
CA ARG A 1014 -11.09 -26.11 37.53
C ARG A 1014 -11.70 -25.58 38.83
N TRP A 1015 -11.66 -24.27 39.02
CA TRP A 1015 -12.00 -23.61 40.28
C TRP A 1015 -13.00 -22.47 40.09
N PRO A 1016 -14.01 -22.34 40.99
CA PRO A 1016 -15.07 -21.35 40.85
C PRO A 1016 -14.52 -19.93 40.83
N THR A 1017 -15.12 -19.09 40.00
CA THR A 1017 -14.87 -17.65 39.98
C THR A 1017 -15.53 -17.00 41.20
N MET A 1018 -14.77 -16.17 41.90
CA MET A 1018 -15.13 -15.48 43.15
C MET A 1018 -15.59 -14.03 42.88
N VAL A 1019 -15.80 -13.20 43.90
CA VAL A 1019 -16.48 -11.89 43.74
C VAL A 1019 -15.86 -10.99 42.66
N SER A 1020 -14.55 -10.71 42.70
CA SER A 1020 -13.88 -9.85 41.69
C SER A 1020 -14.15 -10.33 40.26
N GLY A 1021 -13.85 -11.60 39.97
CA GLY A 1021 -14.03 -12.17 38.64
C GLY A 1021 -15.49 -12.33 38.19
N ARG A 1022 -16.48 -12.25 39.10
CA ARG A 1022 -17.91 -12.18 38.76
C ARG A 1022 -18.33 -10.78 38.38
N ILE A 1023 -17.88 -9.77 39.13
CA ILE A 1023 -18.11 -8.35 38.79
C ILE A 1023 -17.48 -8.06 37.43
N GLY A 1024 -16.20 -8.43 37.23
CA GLY A 1024 -15.52 -8.32 35.93
C GLY A 1024 -16.15 -9.14 34.79
N TYR A 1025 -16.91 -10.21 35.09
CA TYR A 1025 -17.71 -10.92 34.09
C TYR A 1025 -19.00 -10.16 33.73
N LEU A 1026 -19.71 -9.61 34.73
CA LEU A 1026 -20.90 -8.80 34.48
C LEU A 1026 -20.56 -7.53 33.70
N ILE A 1027 -19.46 -6.83 34.03
CA ILE A 1027 -18.96 -5.67 33.29
C ILE A 1027 -18.81 -5.99 31.80
N ARG A 1028 -18.08 -7.06 31.45
CA ARG A 1028 -17.89 -7.48 30.05
C ARG A 1028 -19.17 -7.99 29.37
N ASN A 1029 -20.19 -8.38 30.12
CA ASN A 1029 -21.48 -8.78 29.56
C ASN A 1029 -22.41 -7.58 29.31
N VAL A 1030 -22.35 -6.56 30.16
CA VAL A 1030 -23.07 -5.29 29.99
C VAL A 1030 -22.44 -4.50 28.84
N ALA A 1031 -21.13 -4.28 28.87
CA ALA A 1031 -20.37 -3.49 27.88
C ALA A 1031 -20.08 -4.25 26.56
N THR A 1032 -21.04 -5.00 26.01
CA THR A 1032 -20.85 -5.79 24.78
C THR A 1032 -21.20 -5.00 23.50
N TYR A 1033 -22.29 -4.24 23.54
CA TYR A 1033 -22.86 -3.40 22.46
C TYR A 1033 -23.80 -2.37 23.12
N ASP A 1034 -24.22 -1.31 22.42
CA ASP A 1034 -24.92 -0.12 22.97
C ASP A 1034 -26.34 -0.31 23.56
N PHE A 1035 -26.75 -1.54 23.87
CA PHE A 1035 -28.06 -1.79 24.47
C PHE A 1035 -28.11 -1.38 25.95
N PRO A 1036 -29.27 -0.91 26.44
CA PRO A 1036 -29.43 -0.59 27.86
C PRO A 1036 -29.34 -1.87 28.70
N PRO A 1037 -28.88 -1.83 29.95
CA PRO A 1037 -28.75 -3.03 30.77
C PRO A 1037 -30.09 -3.75 30.97
N ASN A 1038 -30.14 -5.04 30.67
CA ASN A 1038 -31.38 -5.82 30.81
C ASN A 1038 -31.68 -6.16 32.27
N ASP A 1039 -32.94 -6.54 32.54
CA ASP A 1039 -33.42 -6.89 33.89
C ASP A 1039 -32.50 -7.88 34.62
N GLN A 1040 -32.02 -8.93 33.93
CA GLN A 1040 -31.17 -9.96 34.53
C GLN A 1040 -29.75 -9.45 34.84
N GLN A 1041 -29.22 -8.48 34.09
CA GLN A 1041 -27.96 -7.83 34.41
C GLN A 1041 -28.08 -7.03 35.71
N ARG A 1042 -29.20 -6.34 35.93
CA ARG A 1042 -29.50 -5.58 37.15
C ARG A 1042 -29.78 -6.49 38.35
N GLU A 1043 -30.57 -7.57 38.17
CA GLU A 1043 -30.75 -8.61 39.20
C GLU A 1043 -29.40 -9.24 39.63
N VAL A 1044 -28.46 -9.44 38.70
CA VAL A 1044 -27.13 -9.96 39.02
C VAL A 1044 -26.25 -8.90 39.67
N GLN A 1045 -26.40 -7.60 39.35
CA GLN A 1045 -25.73 -6.51 40.06
C GLN A 1045 -26.12 -6.51 41.55
N ASP A 1046 -27.42 -6.48 41.88
CA ASP A 1046 -27.91 -6.51 43.27
C ASP A 1046 -27.34 -7.71 44.06
N VAL A 1047 -27.27 -8.88 43.42
CA VAL A 1047 -26.73 -10.13 44.00
C VAL A 1047 -25.22 -10.08 44.21
N LEU A 1048 -24.47 -9.38 43.34
CA LEU A 1048 -23.02 -9.20 43.47
C LEU A 1048 -22.67 -8.09 44.47
N GLU A 1049 -23.38 -6.96 44.44
CA GLU A 1049 -23.23 -5.83 45.37
C GLU A 1049 -23.49 -6.28 46.82
N THR A 1050 -24.58 -7.03 47.05
CA THR A 1050 -24.86 -7.66 48.36
C THR A 1050 -23.71 -8.55 48.82
N ARG A 1051 -23.23 -9.45 47.95
CA ARG A 1051 -22.16 -10.39 48.27
C ARG A 1051 -20.82 -9.71 48.51
N MET A 1052 -20.52 -8.66 47.76
CA MET A 1052 -19.36 -7.80 47.97
C MET A 1052 -19.44 -7.17 49.36
N ARG A 1053 -20.56 -6.52 49.71
CA ARG A 1053 -20.75 -5.86 51.01
C ARG A 1053 -20.58 -6.84 52.18
N ASP A 1054 -21.19 -8.01 52.10
CA ASP A 1054 -21.04 -9.07 53.11
C ASP A 1054 -19.57 -9.52 53.24
N THR A 1055 -18.89 -9.78 52.12
CA THR A 1055 -17.49 -10.22 52.14
C THR A 1055 -16.57 -9.13 52.68
N LEU A 1056 -16.78 -7.86 52.33
CA LEU A 1056 -16.02 -6.73 52.87
C LEU A 1056 -16.29 -6.49 54.37
N VAL A 1057 -17.41 -6.96 54.94
CA VAL A 1057 -17.59 -7.01 56.41
C VAL A 1057 -16.70 -8.07 57.03
N GLU A 1058 -16.50 -9.22 56.39
CA GLU A 1058 -15.56 -10.24 56.86
C GLU A 1058 -14.09 -9.79 56.77
N VAL A 1059 -13.68 -9.17 55.65
CA VAL A 1059 -12.33 -8.59 55.49
C VAL A 1059 -12.02 -7.62 56.64
N ARG A 1060 -12.96 -6.72 56.98
CA ARG A 1060 -12.80 -5.78 58.10
C ARG A 1060 -12.68 -6.44 59.46
N ARG A 1061 -13.14 -7.70 59.63
CA ARG A 1061 -12.92 -8.48 60.87
C ARG A 1061 -11.54 -9.13 60.88
N ALA A 1062 -11.15 -9.80 59.80
CA ALA A 1062 -9.80 -10.39 59.68
C ALA A 1062 -8.70 -9.32 59.86
N VAL A 1063 -8.92 -8.10 59.36
CA VAL A 1063 -8.02 -6.95 59.57
C VAL A 1063 -8.01 -6.44 61.04
N GLU A 1064 -9.07 -6.66 61.82
CA GLU A 1064 -9.10 -6.36 63.27
C GLU A 1064 -8.38 -7.46 64.09
N ASP A 1065 -8.41 -8.71 63.63
CA ASP A 1065 -7.59 -9.79 64.20
C ASP A 1065 -6.09 -9.44 64.09
N VAL A 1066 -5.65 -8.86 62.96
CA VAL A 1066 -4.28 -8.34 62.78
C VAL A 1066 -3.95 -7.18 63.74
N ARG A 1067 -4.92 -6.36 64.15
CA ARG A 1067 -4.70 -5.33 65.19
C ARG A 1067 -4.45 -5.98 66.55
N SER A 1068 -5.23 -7.01 66.88
CA SER A 1068 -5.07 -7.79 68.12
C SER A 1068 -3.73 -8.54 68.16
N LEU A 1069 -3.29 -9.08 67.02
CA LEU A 1069 -1.95 -9.65 66.84
C LEU A 1069 -0.86 -8.58 67.00
N ASN A 1070 -1.04 -7.37 66.45
CA ASN A 1070 -0.09 -6.27 66.59
C ASN A 1070 0.10 -5.78 68.04
N GLU A 1071 -0.94 -5.83 68.89
CA GLU A 1071 -0.77 -5.59 70.33
C GLU A 1071 0.09 -6.69 70.98
N THR A 1072 -0.12 -7.95 70.57
CA THR A 1072 0.65 -9.11 71.05
C THR A 1072 2.12 -9.05 70.61
N LEU A 1073 2.38 -8.73 69.34
CA LEU A 1073 3.72 -8.55 68.76
C LEU A 1073 4.51 -7.46 69.50
N ALA A 1074 3.90 -6.28 69.68
CA ALA A 1074 4.51 -5.19 70.43
C ALA A 1074 4.76 -5.56 71.90
N GLY A 1075 3.85 -6.32 72.52
CA GLY A 1075 3.99 -6.86 73.87
C GLY A 1075 5.19 -7.80 74.05
N GLN A 1076 5.66 -8.44 72.98
CA GLN A 1076 6.87 -9.28 72.97
C GLN A 1076 8.10 -8.62 72.32
N GLY A 1077 8.01 -7.34 71.92
CA GLY A 1077 9.11 -6.61 71.28
C GLY A 1077 9.39 -7.01 69.83
N VAL A 1078 8.45 -7.67 69.17
CA VAL A 1078 8.54 -8.11 67.77
C VAL A 1078 7.96 -7.02 66.86
N PRO A 1079 8.51 -6.79 65.65
CA PRO A 1079 7.97 -5.81 64.70
C PRO A 1079 6.48 -6.03 64.39
N GLN A 1080 5.73 -4.93 64.30
CA GLN A 1080 4.31 -4.94 63.94
C GLN A 1080 4.10 -5.01 62.43
N VAL A 1081 2.98 -5.62 62.03
CA VAL A 1081 2.53 -5.78 60.65
C VAL A 1081 1.80 -4.51 60.19
N LEU A 1082 2.17 -3.96 59.04
CA LEU A 1082 1.52 -2.79 58.47
C LEU A 1082 0.16 -3.18 57.86
N ILE A 1083 -0.90 -2.61 58.42
CA ILE A 1083 -2.30 -2.91 58.06
C ILE A 1083 -2.81 -2.08 56.88
N GLY A 1084 -2.23 -0.92 56.63
CA GLY A 1084 -2.48 -0.18 55.40
C GLY A 1084 -1.66 -0.77 54.25
N THR A 1085 -2.22 -0.79 53.04
CA THR A 1085 -1.42 -0.83 51.83
C THR A 1085 -0.44 0.35 51.84
N PRO A 1086 0.83 0.18 51.43
CA PRO A 1086 1.70 1.32 51.22
C PRO A 1086 1.08 2.24 50.17
N GLN A 1087 1.09 3.55 50.43
CA GLN A 1087 1.12 4.51 49.33
C GLN A 1087 2.50 4.35 48.63
N PRO A 1088 2.58 4.46 47.30
CA PRO A 1088 3.84 4.41 46.56
C PRO A 1088 4.81 5.53 46.97
#